data_AF-M6VT06-F1
#
_entry.id   AF-M6VT06-F1
#
_cell.length_a   1.000
_cell.length_b   1.000
_cell.length_c   1.000
_cell.angle_alpha   90.00
_cell.angle_beta   90.00
_cell.angle_gamma   90.00
#
_symmetry.space_group_name_H-M   'P 1'
#
loop_
_entity.id
_entity.type
_entity.pdbx_description
1 polymer ?
#
loop_
_entity_poly.entity_id
_entity_poly.type
_entity_poly.pdbx_seq_one_letter_code
_entity_poly.pdbx_strand_id
1 'polypeptide(L)'
;MQFFDNIRSSKFLYLGLFLPQFVILGIYFRKLYLKFLSFCPNRNFLTWDPDARLVTSIRFAEAFRSFDPITIVRLIFDSPTWPVLRNFPEAWIVLVFGPEGTPVSLFTFGELILLFLIVPWVLFRFSKRKSRIAPAFLFPLVWAGLLQNPEFMHYSFSGMLEIQGGLFFLPAILAFWELQRYCSDEAEISHSSPKSDFLLQEDSKRIDSGFLFTKSVPAGSYSPWFLFISVNLLFHTKYPYGYIFIFFGCLFLITFRFSETREIIFKILNFYGFLSNKSSFLRNGFKRNDSIFSIENVSEREGSDFLPKKTPGEKNLGSLTENASERAESVFSRKNIFKRIKWGALIPIGFAILLILISVIFSKETLPGKIKAYLRYAGALISWISVNVVVWKIFYGLQRRGKDVLTSQLTDRPKSSVLNSEVESVIVSTSRSVSRNSDAENSFYAWKYFWTYVIFPIGSWVLIHPDRFSSSSSTILHIQGAGLMPGQGDVSILSFTYFREILDHSFYAPYGGWVLCASLILGMIFGVFRYWKSREVSASFFLFLSVFVSILGLTLMTPNHQARHIYHLYPALLVAICIFCYEEFSEGRTKIVSYLTYSIFIMFTLGYWGWKYSDIWRRTNLCFSGTDPSLFFTAEDAESVFSKAVNHPSVLWNLLPLEHHNRPDVTLSFYRAGFYNRQEAREKNKKEKFDLQKIRTSGRDWFLVSDRCDTIGNRIGIPSEQIGKSVPGTDWNPIRGACILKVESK
;
A
#
# COMPACT_ATOMS: atom_id res chain seq x y z
N MET A 1 21.00 9.24 26.87
CA MET A 1 20.82 8.82 28.28
C MET A 1 19.96 9.79 29.10
N GLN A 2 18.93 10.42 28.51
CA GLN A 2 17.88 11.21 29.21
C GLN A 2 16.52 10.48 29.23
N PHE A 3 16.52 9.18 28.92
CA PHE A 3 15.32 8.35 28.86
C PHE A 3 14.86 7.89 30.25
N PHE A 4 15.75 7.91 31.25
CA PHE A 4 15.56 7.28 32.56
C PHE A 4 15.10 8.21 33.69
N ASP A 5 15.33 9.52 33.63
CA ASP A 5 15.12 10.38 34.82
C ASP A 5 13.69 10.88 35.03
N ASN A 6 12.77 10.63 34.08
CA ASN A 6 11.36 11.03 34.17
C ASN A 6 10.40 9.82 34.36
N ILE A 7 10.92 8.67 34.80
CA ILE A 7 10.28 7.35 34.65
C ILE A 7 9.31 6.93 35.78
N ARG A 8 9.33 7.49 36.99
CA ARG A 8 8.93 6.68 38.16
C ARG A 8 7.44 6.54 38.51
N SER A 9 6.53 7.42 38.06
CA SER A 9 5.10 7.34 38.48
C SER A 9 4.12 7.14 37.31
N SER A 10 4.28 7.88 36.21
CA SER A 10 3.30 7.80 35.11
C SER A 10 3.41 6.51 34.27
N LYS A 11 4.61 5.96 34.05
CA LYS A 11 4.80 4.72 33.26
C LYS A 11 4.23 3.47 33.93
N PHE A 12 4.30 3.38 35.26
CA PHE A 12 3.69 2.26 36.01
C PHE A 12 2.16 2.27 35.92
N LEU A 13 1.54 3.46 35.91
CA LEU A 13 0.10 3.59 35.73
C LEU A 13 -0.33 3.16 34.31
N TYR A 14 0.42 3.54 33.27
CA TYR A 14 0.15 3.07 31.90
C TYR A 14 0.33 1.56 31.76
N LEU A 15 1.45 1.03 32.27
CA LEU A 15 1.70 -0.40 32.25
C LEU A 15 0.61 -1.15 33.03
N GLY A 16 0.18 -0.61 34.17
CA GLY A 16 -0.90 -1.15 35.00
C GLY A 16 -2.28 -1.15 34.32
N LEU A 17 -2.56 -0.25 33.37
CA LEU A 17 -3.82 -0.24 32.62
C LEU A 17 -3.82 -1.20 31.42
N PHE A 18 -2.68 -1.41 30.78
CA PHE A 18 -2.56 -2.34 29.66
C PHE A 18 -2.31 -3.79 30.09
N LEU A 19 -1.62 -4.01 31.21
CA LEU A 19 -1.27 -5.35 31.70
C LEU A 19 -2.50 -6.27 31.87
N PRO A 20 -3.61 -5.85 32.53
CA PRO A 20 -4.81 -6.68 32.63
C PRO A 20 -5.39 -7.04 31.27
N GLN A 21 -5.36 -6.11 30.31
CA GLN A 21 -5.88 -6.34 28.96
C GLN A 21 -5.05 -7.36 28.19
N PHE A 22 -3.71 -7.27 28.29
CA PHE A 22 -2.82 -8.26 27.68
C PHE A 22 -2.93 -9.64 28.35
N VAL A 23 -3.18 -9.70 29.65
CA VAL A 23 -3.47 -10.97 30.35
C VAL A 23 -4.77 -11.59 29.82
N ILE A 24 -5.84 -10.79 29.67
CA ILE A 24 -7.12 -11.25 29.10
C ILE A 24 -6.91 -11.76 27.66
N LEU A 25 -6.21 -10.99 26.82
CA LEU A 25 -5.89 -11.39 25.45
C LEU A 25 -5.04 -12.67 25.42
N GLY A 26 -4.05 -12.81 26.30
CA GLY A 26 -3.23 -14.02 26.40
C GLY A 26 -4.05 -15.26 26.77
N ILE A 27 -4.98 -15.13 27.72
CA ILE A 27 -5.92 -16.21 28.07
C ILE A 27 -6.80 -16.56 26.86
N TYR A 28 -7.29 -15.56 26.13
CA TYR A 28 -8.11 -15.76 24.95
C TYR A 28 -7.35 -16.42 23.80
N PHE A 29 -6.13 -15.96 23.50
CA PHE A 29 -5.25 -16.58 22.50
C PHE A 29 -4.90 -18.02 22.85
N ARG A 30 -4.63 -18.32 24.12
CA ARG A 30 -4.44 -19.70 24.57
C ARG A 30 -5.69 -20.54 24.30
N LYS A 31 -6.88 -20.04 24.61
CA LYS A 31 -8.14 -20.74 24.30
C LYS A 31 -8.34 -20.93 22.80
N LEU A 32 -8.00 -19.95 21.97
CA LEU A 32 -8.14 -20.03 20.51
C LEU A 32 -7.22 -21.11 19.95
N TYR A 33 -5.97 -21.11 20.40
CA TYR A 33 -4.99 -22.12 20.00
C TYR A 33 -5.42 -23.53 20.42
N LEU A 34 -5.89 -23.72 21.65
CA LEU A 34 -6.42 -25.01 22.11
C LEU A 34 -7.66 -25.43 21.31
N LYS A 35 -8.55 -24.49 20.99
CA LYS A 35 -9.71 -24.78 20.14
C LYS A 35 -9.28 -25.23 18.76
N PHE A 36 -8.33 -24.54 18.13
CA PHE A 36 -7.77 -24.91 16.83
C PHE A 36 -7.22 -26.35 16.87
N LEU A 37 -6.41 -26.68 17.89
CA LEU A 37 -5.86 -28.03 18.06
C LEU A 37 -6.93 -29.12 18.25
N SER A 38 -8.02 -28.81 18.95
CA SER A 38 -9.09 -29.79 19.23
C SER A 38 -10.12 -29.91 18.11
N PHE A 39 -10.40 -28.82 17.39
CA PHE A 39 -11.54 -28.72 16.48
C PHE A 39 -11.15 -28.93 15.02
N CYS A 40 -9.91 -28.59 14.63
CA CYS A 40 -9.47 -28.73 13.25
C CYS A 40 -8.82 -30.10 13.03
N PRO A 41 -9.47 -31.01 12.27
CA PRO A 41 -8.95 -32.35 12.04
C PRO A 41 -7.71 -32.31 11.14
N ASN A 42 -7.76 -31.49 10.08
CA ASN A 42 -6.63 -31.34 9.17
C ASN A 42 -5.83 -30.08 9.47
N ARG A 43 -4.63 -30.27 10.01
CA ARG A 43 -3.63 -29.22 10.30
C ARG A 43 -2.47 -29.23 9.31
N ASN A 44 -2.38 -30.25 8.47
CA ASN A 44 -1.24 -30.50 7.60
C ASN A 44 -1.39 -29.82 6.25
N PHE A 45 -2.62 -29.60 5.80
CA PHE A 45 -2.94 -28.92 4.55
C PHE A 45 -3.83 -27.72 4.83
N LEU A 46 -3.52 -26.61 4.19
CA LEU A 46 -4.15 -25.31 4.39
C LEU A 46 -4.82 -24.79 3.11
N THR A 47 -4.92 -25.62 2.07
CA THR A 47 -5.53 -25.36 0.75
C THR A 47 -4.64 -24.53 -0.18
N TRP A 48 -5.14 -24.24 -1.40
CA TRP A 48 -4.36 -23.75 -2.54
C TRP A 48 -3.42 -22.56 -2.29
N ASP A 49 -3.94 -21.44 -1.78
CA ASP A 49 -3.17 -20.19 -1.61
C ASP A 49 -2.06 -20.33 -0.54
N PRO A 50 -2.35 -20.80 0.69
CA PRO A 50 -1.34 -21.03 1.72
C PRO A 50 -0.33 -22.13 1.37
N ASP A 51 -0.77 -23.24 0.78
CA ASP A 51 0.12 -24.38 0.49
C ASP A 51 1.09 -24.05 -0.64
N ALA A 52 0.67 -23.28 -1.66
CA ALA A 52 1.58 -22.76 -2.68
C ALA A 52 2.67 -21.82 -2.11
N ARG A 53 2.32 -21.03 -1.08
CA ARG A 53 3.30 -20.18 -0.37
C ARG A 53 4.25 -21.03 0.45
N LEU A 54 3.74 -22.01 1.19
CA LEU A 54 4.57 -22.94 1.95
C LEU A 54 5.55 -23.69 1.06
N VAL A 55 5.14 -24.16 -0.12
CA VAL A 55 6.06 -24.77 -1.10
C VAL A 55 7.19 -23.80 -1.45
N THR A 56 6.89 -22.52 -1.63
CA THR A 56 7.92 -21.50 -1.92
C THR A 56 8.85 -21.30 -0.71
N SER A 57 8.30 -21.26 0.51
CA SER A 57 9.05 -21.16 1.76
C SER A 57 9.95 -22.38 2.01
N ILE A 58 9.49 -23.60 1.67
CA ILE A 58 10.31 -24.82 1.69
C ILE A 58 11.48 -24.69 0.73
N ARG A 59 11.25 -24.22 -0.50
CA ARG A 59 12.34 -24.02 -1.47
C ARG A 59 13.35 -22.97 -1.02
N PHE A 60 12.90 -21.90 -0.36
CA PHE A 60 13.80 -20.95 0.30
C PHE A 60 14.60 -21.64 1.40
N ALA A 61 13.95 -22.43 2.26
CA ALA A 61 14.61 -23.18 3.32
C ALA A 61 15.66 -24.15 2.76
N GLU A 62 15.35 -24.87 1.67
CA GLU A 62 16.31 -25.73 0.97
C GLU A 62 17.51 -24.94 0.45
N ALA A 63 17.27 -23.80 -0.20
CA ALA A 63 18.33 -22.95 -0.75
C ALA A 63 19.21 -22.32 0.35
N PHE A 64 18.62 -21.96 1.49
CA PHE A 64 19.38 -21.52 2.66
C PHE A 64 20.20 -22.67 3.25
N ARG A 65 19.64 -23.87 3.34
CA ARG A 65 20.33 -25.07 3.85
C ARG A 65 21.49 -25.49 2.95
N SER A 66 21.34 -25.37 1.63
CA SER A 66 22.39 -25.71 0.65
C SER A 66 23.39 -24.58 0.40
N PHE A 67 23.20 -23.40 1.01
CA PHE A 67 23.97 -22.18 0.74
C PHE A 67 24.04 -21.82 -0.76
N ASP A 68 22.91 -21.89 -1.46
CA ASP A 68 22.82 -21.50 -2.87
C ASP A 68 22.27 -20.06 -3.03
N PRO A 69 23.14 -19.03 -3.07
CA PRO A 69 22.71 -17.65 -3.19
C PRO A 69 22.03 -17.36 -4.54
N ILE A 70 22.36 -18.12 -5.60
CA ILE A 70 21.78 -17.91 -6.92
C ILE A 70 20.31 -18.32 -6.88
N THR A 71 20.00 -19.47 -6.28
CA THR A 71 18.61 -19.92 -6.10
C THR A 71 17.83 -18.98 -5.19
N ILE A 72 18.43 -18.45 -4.11
CA ILE A 72 17.77 -17.45 -3.25
C ILE A 72 17.40 -16.20 -4.06
N VAL A 73 18.37 -15.62 -4.78
CA VAL A 73 18.14 -14.43 -5.62
C VAL A 73 17.08 -14.72 -6.66
N ARG A 74 17.18 -15.87 -7.33
CA ARG A 74 16.21 -16.31 -8.33
C ARG A 74 14.80 -16.39 -7.74
N LEU A 75 14.61 -17.03 -6.59
CA LEU A 75 13.30 -17.13 -5.94
C LEU A 75 12.73 -15.76 -5.53
N ILE A 76 13.58 -14.79 -5.18
CA ILE A 76 13.16 -13.41 -4.89
C ILE A 76 12.58 -12.73 -6.14
N PHE A 77 13.18 -13.01 -7.30
CA PHE A 77 12.81 -12.40 -8.58
C PHE A 77 11.74 -13.19 -9.36
N ASP A 78 11.68 -14.50 -9.19
CA ASP A 78 10.80 -15.44 -9.92
C ASP A 78 9.36 -15.49 -9.36
N SER A 79 9.01 -14.72 -8.33
CA SER A 79 7.64 -14.69 -7.78
C SER A 79 6.80 -13.52 -8.35
N PRO A 80 6.12 -13.71 -9.50
CA PRO A 80 5.34 -12.66 -10.17
C PRO A 80 4.02 -12.35 -9.45
N THR A 81 3.43 -13.30 -8.74
CA THR A 81 2.07 -13.18 -8.19
C THR A 81 2.03 -12.71 -6.75
N TRP A 82 3.03 -13.08 -5.93
CA TRP A 82 3.08 -12.71 -4.51
C TRP A 82 4.47 -12.21 -4.12
N PRO A 83 4.57 -11.10 -3.39
CA PRO A 83 5.85 -10.68 -2.87
C PRO A 83 6.37 -11.58 -1.75
N VAL A 84 7.68 -11.53 -1.56
CA VAL A 84 8.46 -12.59 -0.90
C VAL A 84 8.57 -12.38 0.62
N LEU A 85 8.02 -11.28 1.16
CA LEU A 85 8.21 -10.89 2.56
C LEU A 85 7.82 -12.00 3.54
N ARG A 86 6.68 -12.67 3.29
CA ARG A 86 6.22 -13.78 4.12
C ARG A 86 7.14 -15.00 4.04
N ASN A 87 7.66 -15.29 2.85
CA ASN A 87 8.39 -16.54 2.59
C ASN A 87 9.73 -16.59 3.33
N PHE A 88 10.38 -15.45 3.58
CA PHE A 88 11.65 -15.40 4.33
C PHE A 88 11.53 -15.85 5.80
N PRO A 89 10.72 -15.20 6.65
CA PRO A 89 10.56 -15.62 8.04
C PRO A 89 9.87 -16.99 8.13
N GLU A 90 8.98 -17.34 7.20
CA GLU A 90 8.37 -18.67 7.15
C GLU A 90 9.40 -19.75 6.79
N ALA A 91 10.30 -19.50 5.83
CA ALA A 91 11.42 -20.38 5.52
C ALA A 91 12.36 -20.58 6.72
N TRP A 92 12.61 -19.53 7.50
CA TRP A 92 13.38 -19.64 8.75
C TRP A 92 12.70 -20.57 9.76
N ILE A 93 11.38 -20.46 9.92
CA ILE A 93 10.61 -21.36 10.79
C ILE A 93 10.66 -22.80 10.26
N VAL A 94 10.52 -23.00 8.95
CA VAL A 94 10.62 -24.31 8.31
C VAL A 94 12.01 -24.94 8.52
N LEU A 95 13.08 -24.15 8.47
CA LEU A 95 14.44 -24.62 8.76
C LEU A 95 14.60 -25.13 10.19
N VAL A 96 13.96 -24.46 11.16
CA VAL A 96 14.11 -24.78 12.59
C VAL A 96 13.16 -25.89 13.03
N PHE A 97 11.91 -25.88 12.57
CA PHE A 97 10.84 -26.75 13.07
C PHE A 97 10.35 -27.79 12.05
N GLY A 98 10.80 -27.73 10.79
CA GLY A 98 10.34 -28.58 9.70
C GLY A 98 9.12 -28.00 8.96
N PRO A 99 8.76 -28.58 7.80
CA PRO A 99 7.73 -28.08 6.89
C PRO A 99 6.29 -28.56 7.19
N GLU A 100 6.01 -29.16 8.35
CA GLU A 100 4.65 -29.60 8.73
C GLU A 100 3.65 -28.43 8.72
N GLY A 101 2.35 -28.71 8.64
CA GLY A 101 1.34 -27.65 8.48
C GLY A 101 1.14 -26.77 9.73
N THR A 102 1.51 -27.27 10.91
CA THR A 102 1.46 -26.53 12.18
C THR A 102 2.33 -25.26 12.18
N PRO A 103 3.58 -25.28 11.69
CA PRO A 103 4.40 -24.08 11.45
C PRO A 103 3.74 -22.89 10.73
N VAL A 104 2.93 -23.14 9.69
CA VAL A 104 2.33 -22.07 8.86
C VAL A 104 1.18 -21.36 9.55
N SER A 105 0.31 -22.15 10.20
CA SER A 105 -0.82 -21.62 10.97
C SER A 105 -0.34 -20.85 12.22
N LEU A 106 0.76 -21.30 12.83
CA LEU A 106 1.42 -20.57 13.93
C LEU A 106 2.00 -19.23 13.48
N PHE A 107 2.48 -19.11 12.24
CA PHE A 107 3.06 -17.86 11.74
C PHE A 107 2.02 -16.73 11.68
N THR A 108 0.86 -16.96 11.04
CA THR A 108 -0.23 -15.96 10.99
C THR A 108 -0.77 -15.65 12.37
N PHE A 109 -0.82 -16.65 13.25
CA PHE A 109 -1.25 -16.45 14.62
C PHE A 109 -0.25 -15.57 15.41
N GLY A 110 1.05 -15.73 15.17
CA GLY A 110 2.07 -14.83 15.70
C GLY A 110 1.94 -13.39 15.18
N GLU A 111 1.64 -13.22 13.89
CA GLU A 111 1.38 -11.90 13.30
C GLU A 111 0.13 -11.24 13.89
N LEU A 112 -0.91 -12.01 14.19
CA LEU A 112 -2.09 -11.53 14.90
C LEU A 112 -1.73 -11.01 16.30
N ILE A 113 -0.94 -11.75 17.06
CA ILE A 113 -0.46 -11.30 18.38
C ILE A 113 0.33 -10.00 18.24
N LEU A 114 1.23 -9.92 17.26
CA LEU A 114 2.01 -8.71 17.00
C LEU A 114 1.12 -7.52 16.60
N LEU A 115 0.05 -7.75 15.84
CA LEU A 115 -0.96 -6.73 15.52
C LEU A 115 -1.59 -6.15 16.81
N PHE A 116 -1.95 -7.00 17.77
CA PHE A 116 -2.50 -6.52 19.05
C PHE A 116 -1.46 -5.78 19.90
N LEU A 117 -0.18 -6.13 19.81
CA LEU A 117 0.90 -5.44 20.52
C LEU A 117 1.17 -4.04 19.94
N ILE A 118 1.04 -3.85 18.62
CA ILE A 118 1.31 -2.56 17.97
C ILE A 118 0.16 -1.56 18.08
N VAL A 119 -1.10 -2.03 18.18
CA VAL A 119 -2.30 -1.17 18.25
C VAL A 119 -2.23 -0.12 19.37
N PRO A 120 -1.88 -0.45 20.64
CA PRO A 120 -1.73 0.54 21.71
C PRO A 120 -0.73 1.65 21.37
N TRP A 121 0.38 1.29 20.73
CA TRP A 121 1.40 2.24 20.29
C TRP A 121 0.83 3.16 19.19
N VAL A 122 0.08 2.62 18.22
CA VAL A 122 -0.59 3.40 17.17
C VAL A 122 -1.61 4.38 17.78
N LEU A 123 -2.49 3.91 18.67
CA LEU A 123 -3.47 4.74 19.38
C LEU A 123 -2.79 5.86 20.17
N PHE A 124 -1.65 5.57 20.82
CA PHE A 124 -0.87 6.57 21.53
C PHE A 124 -0.31 7.66 20.61
N ARG A 125 0.22 7.29 19.43
CA ARG A 125 0.80 8.27 18.48
C ARG A 125 -0.26 9.20 17.87
N PHE A 126 -1.46 8.68 17.59
CA PHE A 126 -2.58 9.52 17.14
C PHE A 126 -3.17 10.40 18.25
N SER A 127 -3.20 9.93 19.51
CA SER A 127 -3.85 10.64 20.63
C SER A 127 -3.01 11.72 21.33
N LYS A 128 -1.73 11.88 20.96
CA LYS A 128 -0.67 12.67 21.65
C LYS A 128 -1.03 14.11 22.08
N ARG A 129 -2.13 14.71 21.62
CA ARG A 129 -2.53 16.10 21.91
C ARG A 129 -3.29 16.32 23.23
N LYS A 130 -4.14 15.41 23.73
CA LYS A 130 -5.10 15.72 24.83
C LYS A 130 -4.94 14.91 26.13
N SER A 131 -4.65 13.61 26.06
CA SER A 131 -4.56 12.70 27.21
C SER A 131 -3.70 11.50 26.86
N ARG A 132 -2.79 11.15 27.78
CA ARG A 132 -1.94 9.97 27.63
C ARG A 132 -2.64 8.67 28.06
N ILE A 133 -3.75 8.76 28.81
CA ILE A 133 -4.47 7.59 29.38
C ILE A 133 -5.56 7.09 28.41
N ALA A 134 -6.09 7.96 27.55
CA ALA A 134 -7.16 7.60 26.63
C ALA A 134 -6.91 6.34 25.77
N PRO A 135 -5.69 6.08 25.24
CA PRO A 135 -5.40 4.84 24.50
C PRO A 135 -5.74 3.56 25.27
N ALA A 136 -5.56 3.55 26.60
CA ALA A 136 -5.83 2.38 27.42
C ALA A 136 -7.33 2.06 27.51
N PHE A 137 -8.21 3.08 27.46
CA PHE A 137 -9.66 2.90 27.43
C PHE A 137 -10.21 2.61 26.03
N LEU A 138 -9.51 3.06 24.99
CA LEU A 138 -9.89 2.82 23.59
C LEU A 138 -9.45 1.44 23.09
N PHE A 139 -8.34 0.91 23.61
CA PHE A 139 -7.79 -0.38 23.17
C PHE A 139 -8.80 -1.55 23.24
N PRO A 140 -9.64 -1.68 24.30
CA PRO A 140 -10.73 -2.67 24.35
C PRO A 140 -11.65 -2.70 23.15
N LEU A 141 -12.01 -1.53 22.59
CA LEU A 141 -12.88 -1.48 21.43
C LEU A 141 -12.20 -2.06 20.18
N VAL A 142 -10.91 -1.80 20.01
CA VAL A 142 -10.16 -2.33 18.87
C VAL A 142 -10.03 -3.83 19.01
N TRP A 143 -9.61 -4.34 20.16
CA TRP A 143 -9.38 -5.77 20.29
C TRP A 143 -10.65 -6.60 20.42
N ALA A 144 -11.66 -6.15 21.15
CA ALA A 144 -12.95 -6.83 21.16
C ALA A 144 -13.62 -6.81 19.78
N GLY A 145 -13.50 -5.69 19.05
CA GLY A 145 -14.00 -5.60 17.68
C GLY A 145 -13.35 -6.61 16.74
N LEU A 146 -12.01 -6.68 16.71
CA LEU A 146 -11.32 -7.64 15.85
C LEU A 146 -11.67 -9.10 16.19
N LEU A 147 -11.82 -9.44 17.47
CA LEU A 147 -12.17 -10.79 17.91
C LEU A 147 -13.63 -11.18 17.63
N GLN A 148 -14.52 -10.21 17.47
CA GLN A 148 -15.91 -10.45 17.08
C GLN A 148 -16.11 -10.63 15.56
N ASN A 149 -15.09 -10.40 14.75
CA ASN A 149 -15.19 -10.57 13.31
C ASN A 149 -14.94 -12.04 12.93
N PRO A 150 -15.96 -12.77 12.43
CA PRO A 150 -15.85 -14.19 12.15
C PRO A 150 -14.79 -14.52 11.10
N GLU A 151 -14.77 -13.75 10.03
CA GLU A 151 -13.87 -13.95 8.89
C GLU A 151 -12.43 -13.54 9.24
N PHE A 152 -12.26 -12.47 10.00
CA PHE A 152 -10.94 -12.10 10.54
C PHE A 152 -10.36 -13.19 11.45
N MET A 153 -11.19 -13.82 12.29
CA MET A 153 -10.79 -14.98 13.10
C MET A 153 -10.51 -16.21 12.24
N HIS A 154 -11.27 -16.41 11.16
CA HIS A 154 -11.03 -17.50 10.21
C HIS A 154 -9.64 -17.40 9.56
N TYR A 155 -9.16 -16.19 9.26
CA TYR A 155 -7.83 -15.97 8.68
C TYR A 155 -6.66 -16.04 9.68
N SER A 156 -6.94 -16.20 10.98
CA SER A 156 -5.89 -16.19 12.02
C SER A 156 -4.98 -17.43 11.98
N PHE A 157 -5.50 -18.57 11.51
CA PHE A 157 -4.77 -19.85 11.43
C PHE A 157 -4.63 -20.39 9.99
N SER A 158 -4.91 -19.57 8.98
CA SER A 158 -5.00 -20.04 7.60
C SER A 158 -3.73 -19.88 6.77
N GLY A 159 -2.71 -19.15 7.24
CA GLY A 159 -1.56 -18.81 6.38
C GLY A 159 -1.85 -17.72 5.34
N MET A 160 -2.99 -17.04 5.45
CA MET A 160 -3.42 -15.97 4.55
C MET A 160 -2.74 -14.61 4.85
N LEU A 161 -2.77 -13.70 3.88
CA LEU A 161 -2.01 -12.44 3.90
C LEU A 161 -2.80 -11.27 4.50
N GLU A 162 -4.08 -11.47 4.83
CA GLU A 162 -5.00 -10.42 5.26
C GLU A 162 -4.63 -9.89 6.66
N ILE A 163 -4.23 -10.79 7.59
CA ILE A 163 -3.73 -10.42 8.93
C ILE A 163 -2.42 -9.64 8.81
N GLN A 164 -1.48 -10.15 8.01
CA GLN A 164 -0.21 -9.50 7.70
C GLN A 164 -0.41 -8.12 7.05
N GLY A 165 -1.39 -8.01 6.15
CA GLY A 165 -1.79 -6.76 5.53
C GLY A 165 -2.25 -5.74 6.57
N GLY A 166 -3.10 -6.13 7.51
CA GLY A 166 -3.55 -5.26 8.60
C GLY A 166 -2.41 -4.82 9.52
N LEU A 167 -1.48 -5.73 9.82
CA LEU A 167 -0.27 -5.47 10.61
C LEU A 167 0.61 -4.38 10.00
N PHE A 168 0.81 -4.38 8.66
CA PHE A 168 1.66 -3.39 8.00
C PHE A 168 0.91 -2.14 7.52
N PHE A 169 -0.39 -2.22 7.29
CA PHE A 169 -1.22 -1.08 6.88
C PHE A 169 -1.30 -0.01 7.97
N LEU A 170 -1.45 -0.42 9.24
CA LEU A 170 -1.50 0.50 10.39
C LEU A 170 -0.22 1.35 10.53
N PRO A 171 1.01 0.76 10.59
CA PRO A 171 2.25 1.52 10.59
C PRO A 171 2.45 2.38 9.34
N ALA A 172 2.03 1.92 8.16
CA ALA A 172 2.15 2.69 6.92
C ALA A 172 1.32 3.97 6.97
N ILE A 173 0.06 3.89 7.42
CA ILE A 173 -0.80 5.06 7.60
C ILE A 173 -0.26 5.97 8.70
N LEU A 174 0.20 5.40 9.82
CA LEU A 174 0.80 6.18 10.90
C LEU A 174 2.05 6.94 10.43
N ALA A 175 2.95 6.30 9.68
CA ALA A 175 4.14 6.94 9.16
C ALA A 175 3.79 8.10 8.22
N PHE A 176 2.76 7.92 7.38
CA PHE A 176 2.29 8.99 6.50
C PHE A 176 1.63 10.14 7.28
N TRP A 177 0.86 9.83 8.33
CA TRP A 177 0.33 10.86 9.24
C TRP A 177 1.44 11.66 9.91
N GLU A 178 2.50 11.00 10.37
CA GLU A 178 3.63 11.67 11.01
C GLU A 178 4.40 12.56 10.05
N LEU A 179 4.55 12.16 8.78
CA LEU A 179 5.09 13.02 7.73
C LEU A 179 4.24 14.28 7.57
N GLN A 180 2.91 14.14 7.49
CA GLN A 180 2.01 15.29 7.32
C GLN A 180 2.12 16.27 8.48
N ARG A 181 2.20 15.75 9.71
CA ARG A 181 2.36 16.57 10.91
C ARG A 181 3.70 17.29 10.92
N TYR A 182 4.78 16.58 10.63
CA TYR A 182 6.12 17.15 10.57
C TYR A 182 6.17 18.32 9.58
N CYS A 183 5.63 18.15 8.36
CA CYS A 183 5.59 19.22 7.37
C CYS A 183 4.66 20.39 7.74
N SER A 184 3.61 20.17 8.53
CA SER A 184 2.77 21.26 9.05
C SER A 184 3.47 22.06 10.15
N ASP A 185 4.09 21.37 11.11
CA ASP A 185 4.79 22.01 12.24
C ASP A 185 5.99 22.84 11.73
N GLU A 186 6.73 22.35 10.73
CA GLU A 186 7.86 23.06 10.12
C GLU A 186 7.41 24.32 9.34
N ALA A 187 6.26 24.26 8.66
CA ALA A 187 5.67 25.42 8.00
C ALA A 187 5.28 26.51 9.01
N GLU A 188 4.69 26.13 10.15
CA GLU A 188 4.28 27.08 11.21
C GLU A 188 5.50 27.75 11.88
N ILE A 189 6.59 27.00 12.11
CA ILE A 189 7.85 27.55 12.63
C ILE A 189 8.48 28.53 11.63
N SER A 190 8.46 28.21 10.33
CA SER A 190 9.02 29.09 9.30
C SER A 190 8.26 30.41 9.14
N HIS A 191 6.94 30.41 9.39
CA HIS A 191 6.09 31.61 9.35
C HIS A 191 6.13 32.44 10.64
N SER A 192 6.58 31.88 11.77
CA SER A 192 6.57 32.54 13.09
C SER A 192 7.91 33.18 13.50
N SER A 193 8.93 33.18 12.65
CA SER A 193 10.17 33.94 12.89
C SER A 193 9.89 35.45 12.83
N PRO A 194 9.98 36.22 13.94
CA PRO A 194 9.74 37.65 13.92
C PRO A 194 10.93 38.35 13.25
N LYS A 195 10.63 39.33 12.39
CA LYS A 195 11.55 40.45 12.13
C LYS A 195 11.84 41.10 13.48
N SER A 196 13.02 40.86 14.05
CA SER A 196 13.50 41.60 15.21
C SER A 196 14.17 42.89 14.75
N ASP A 197 13.37 43.91 14.44
CA ASP A 197 13.75 45.29 14.72
C ASP A 197 13.41 45.52 16.20
N PHE A 198 14.38 45.24 17.08
CA PHE A 198 14.33 45.68 18.47
C PHE A 198 15.58 46.52 18.73
N LEU A 199 15.41 47.84 18.64
CA LEU A 199 16.28 48.79 19.32
C LEU A 199 15.41 49.79 20.08
N LEU A 200 15.47 49.62 21.40
CA LEU A 200 15.38 50.62 22.47
C LEU A 200 14.20 51.59 22.45
N GLN A 201 13.21 51.29 23.30
CA GLN A 201 12.74 52.31 24.23
C GLN A 201 12.29 51.65 25.53
N GLU A 202 13.12 51.85 26.55
CA GLU A 202 12.77 51.66 27.95
C GLU A 202 11.79 52.79 28.30
N ASP A 203 10.55 52.46 28.66
CA ASP A 203 9.80 53.21 29.67
C ASP A 203 8.47 52.57 30.06
N SER A 204 8.24 52.62 31.37
CA SER A 204 7.08 52.27 32.19
C SER A 204 5.69 52.08 31.54
N LYS A 205 5.01 50.97 31.87
CA LYS A 205 3.80 50.92 32.73
C LYS A 205 3.09 49.56 32.65
N ARG A 206 2.62 49.15 33.84
CA ARG A 206 1.83 47.97 34.19
C ARG A 206 0.45 47.98 33.53
N ILE A 207 0.08 46.91 32.79
CA ILE A 207 -1.32 46.49 32.57
C ILE A 207 -1.37 44.95 32.52
N ASP A 208 -2.15 44.36 33.42
CA ASP A 208 -2.55 42.94 33.43
C ASP A 208 -3.44 42.61 32.23
N SER A 209 -3.14 41.54 31.49
CA SER A 209 -4.16 40.66 30.86
C SER A 209 -3.47 39.41 30.30
N GLY A 210 -4.18 38.29 30.37
CA GLY A 210 -3.61 36.96 30.18
C GLY A 210 -3.17 36.61 28.76
N PHE A 211 -2.89 35.31 28.62
CA PHE A 211 -2.61 34.60 27.36
C PHE A 211 -1.20 34.76 26.77
N LEU A 212 -0.37 33.74 26.98
CA LEU A 212 0.37 33.08 25.89
C LEU A 212 0.89 31.73 26.38
N PHE A 213 0.12 30.68 26.06
CA PHE A 213 0.53 29.29 26.16
C PHE A 213 1.67 29.05 25.18
N THR A 214 2.92 29.25 25.58
CA THR A 214 4.08 28.79 24.82
C THR A 214 4.20 27.27 24.98
N LYS A 215 3.48 26.53 24.14
CA LYS A 215 3.60 25.08 24.03
C LYS A 215 4.10 24.67 22.66
N SER A 216 5.32 25.07 22.31
CA SER A 216 6.11 24.41 21.27
C SER A 216 7.09 23.44 21.94
N VAL A 217 6.57 22.29 22.40
CA VAL A 217 7.45 21.13 22.65
C VAL A 217 7.88 20.64 21.27
N PRO A 218 9.18 20.62 20.93
CA PRO A 218 9.63 20.22 19.61
C PRO A 218 9.15 18.80 19.32
N ALA A 219 8.53 18.63 18.16
CA ALA A 219 8.12 17.33 17.65
C ALA A 219 9.35 16.41 17.62
N GLY A 220 9.24 15.21 18.21
CA GLY A 220 10.28 14.20 18.10
C GLY A 220 10.61 13.95 16.64
N SER A 221 11.90 13.82 16.33
CA SER A 221 12.45 13.67 14.98
C SER A 221 11.62 12.69 14.14
N TYR A 222 10.95 13.19 13.10
CA TYR A 222 10.35 12.35 12.08
C TYR A 222 11.45 11.55 11.39
N SER A 223 11.24 10.25 11.22
CA SER A 223 12.18 9.37 10.51
C SER A 223 11.61 8.99 9.15
N PRO A 224 12.15 9.51 8.03
CA PRO A 224 11.73 9.12 6.69
C PRO A 224 11.87 7.62 6.43
N TRP A 225 12.80 6.95 7.12
CA TRP A 225 12.97 5.50 7.05
C TRP A 225 11.79 4.73 7.61
N PHE A 226 11.07 5.27 8.60
CA PHE A 226 9.87 4.62 9.12
C PHE A 226 8.76 4.56 8.06
N LEU A 227 8.61 5.61 7.25
CA LEU A 227 7.70 5.61 6.10
C LEU A 227 8.14 4.59 5.04
N PHE A 228 9.42 4.60 4.67
CA PHE A 228 9.98 3.65 3.71
C PHE A 228 9.72 2.20 4.12
N ILE A 229 10.12 1.82 5.33
CA ILE A 229 10.02 0.45 5.81
C ILE A 229 8.57 0.02 5.88
N SER A 230 7.69 0.82 6.50
CA SER A 230 6.29 0.43 6.70
C SER A 230 5.55 0.22 5.38
N VAL A 231 5.74 1.11 4.41
CA VAL A 231 5.04 1.04 3.13
C VAL A 231 5.62 -0.05 2.23
N ASN A 232 6.94 -0.26 2.24
CA ASN A 232 7.53 -1.37 1.50
C ASN A 232 7.16 -2.73 2.10
N LEU A 233 7.04 -2.85 3.44
CA LEU A 233 6.53 -4.08 4.06
C LEU A 233 5.07 -4.37 3.65
N LEU A 234 4.23 -3.34 3.59
CA LEU A 234 2.85 -3.47 3.09
C LEU A 234 2.83 -3.92 1.62
N PHE A 235 3.61 -3.26 0.76
CA PHE A 235 3.73 -3.62 -0.65
C PHE A 235 4.27 -5.04 -0.85
N HIS A 236 5.27 -5.44 -0.05
CA HIS A 236 5.85 -6.77 -0.10
C HIS A 236 5.04 -7.84 0.65
N THR A 237 3.92 -7.49 1.26
CA THR A 237 2.90 -8.45 1.71
C THR A 237 1.98 -8.82 0.56
N LYS A 238 1.45 -7.81 -0.14
CA LYS A 238 0.56 -7.99 -1.30
C LYS A 238 0.61 -6.74 -2.16
N TYR A 239 1.02 -6.88 -3.43
CA TYR A 239 1.23 -5.72 -4.30
C TYR A 239 0.01 -4.77 -4.39
N PRO A 240 -1.24 -5.28 -4.52
CA PRO A 240 -2.42 -4.42 -4.50
C PRO A 240 -2.50 -3.47 -3.29
N TYR A 241 -2.11 -3.90 -2.09
CA TYR A 241 -2.18 -3.06 -0.89
C TYR A 241 -1.21 -1.87 -0.99
N GLY A 242 -0.01 -2.09 -1.50
CA GLY A 242 0.96 -1.00 -1.74
C GLY A 242 0.50 -0.03 -2.82
N TYR A 243 -0.09 -0.52 -3.93
CA TYR A 243 -0.64 0.35 -4.97
C TYR A 243 -1.80 1.21 -4.47
N ILE A 244 -2.70 0.62 -3.70
CA ILE A 244 -3.84 1.33 -3.10
C ILE A 244 -3.34 2.39 -2.11
N PHE A 245 -2.30 2.08 -1.32
CA PHE A 245 -1.67 3.05 -0.44
C PHE A 245 -1.04 4.23 -1.22
N ILE A 246 -0.33 3.96 -2.34
CA ILE A 246 0.19 5.02 -3.22
C ILE A 246 -0.95 5.88 -3.76
N PHE A 247 -2.03 5.24 -4.23
CA PHE A 247 -3.21 5.94 -4.74
C PHE A 247 -3.83 6.87 -3.68
N PHE A 248 -4.03 6.36 -2.47
CA PHE A 248 -4.49 7.17 -1.34
C PHE A 248 -3.55 8.34 -1.03
N GLY A 249 -2.24 8.09 -0.91
CA GLY A 249 -1.27 9.14 -0.58
C GLY A 249 -1.18 10.22 -1.65
N CYS A 250 -1.19 9.86 -2.94
CA CYS A 250 -1.25 10.82 -4.05
C CYS A 250 -2.55 11.64 -4.00
N LEU A 251 -3.71 11.00 -3.85
CA LEU A 251 -5.00 11.69 -3.76
C LEU A 251 -5.01 12.67 -2.57
N PHE A 252 -4.52 12.22 -1.41
CA PHE A 252 -4.43 13.03 -0.21
C PHE A 252 -3.55 14.27 -0.42
N LEU A 253 -2.34 14.10 -0.97
CA LEU A 253 -1.43 15.23 -1.23
C LEU A 253 -2.00 16.19 -2.27
N ILE A 254 -2.64 15.69 -3.34
CA ILE A 254 -3.27 16.52 -4.36
C ILE A 254 -4.38 17.38 -3.74
N THR A 255 -5.23 16.80 -2.89
CA THR A 255 -6.39 17.49 -2.31
C THR A 255 -6.01 18.45 -1.17
N PHE A 256 -5.19 18.01 -0.22
CA PHE A 256 -4.91 18.77 1.01
C PHE A 256 -3.60 19.58 0.94
N ARG A 257 -2.69 19.25 0.03
CA ARG A 257 -1.46 20.01 -0.27
C ARG A 257 -1.50 20.55 -1.70
N PHE A 258 -2.64 21.10 -2.10
CA PHE A 258 -2.86 21.58 -3.48
C PHE A 258 -1.88 22.68 -3.90
N SER A 259 -1.49 23.57 -2.99
CA SER A 259 -0.49 24.63 -3.27
C SER A 259 0.87 24.05 -3.67
N GLU A 260 1.38 23.10 -2.88
CA GLU A 260 2.63 22.38 -3.17
C GLU A 260 2.51 21.60 -4.48
N THR A 261 1.41 20.84 -4.65
CA THR A 261 1.15 20.04 -5.85
C THR A 261 1.13 20.91 -7.11
N ARG A 262 0.43 22.04 -7.06
CA ARG A 262 0.34 23.01 -8.14
C ARG A 262 1.73 23.53 -8.50
N GLU A 263 2.54 23.90 -7.50
CA GLU A 263 3.91 24.39 -7.74
C GLU A 263 4.83 23.31 -8.34
N ILE A 264 4.70 22.04 -7.91
CA ILE A 264 5.42 20.90 -8.52
C ILE A 264 5.04 20.74 -9.98
N ILE A 265 3.74 20.69 -10.29
CA ILE A 265 3.25 20.57 -11.66
C ILE A 265 3.77 21.74 -12.51
N PHE A 266 3.73 22.96 -11.99
CA PHE A 266 4.30 24.12 -12.68
C PHE A 266 5.80 23.97 -12.94
N LYS A 267 6.59 23.50 -11.96
CA LYS A 267 8.03 23.25 -12.14
C LYS A 267 8.30 22.14 -13.16
N ILE A 268 7.50 21.08 -13.18
CA ILE A 268 7.58 20.00 -14.18
C ILE A 268 7.28 20.56 -15.57
N LEU A 269 6.18 21.29 -15.74
CA LEU A 269 5.79 21.89 -17.02
C LEU A 269 6.81 22.91 -17.52
N ASN A 270 7.37 23.73 -16.63
CA ASN A 270 8.45 24.66 -16.94
C ASN A 270 9.75 23.91 -17.32
N PHE A 271 10.06 22.80 -16.65
CA PHE A 271 11.23 21.99 -16.99
C PHE A 271 11.19 21.51 -18.45
N TYR A 272 10.03 21.06 -18.93
CA TYR A 272 9.82 20.64 -20.31
C TYR A 272 9.63 21.80 -21.31
N GLY A 273 9.53 23.05 -20.82
CA GLY A 273 9.39 24.25 -21.65
C GLY A 273 7.96 24.58 -22.07
N PHE A 274 6.94 24.00 -21.41
CA PHE A 274 5.53 24.24 -21.71
C PHE A 274 4.99 25.56 -21.12
N LEU A 275 5.67 26.15 -20.14
CA LEU A 275 5.24 27.41 -19.49
C LEU A 275 6.39 28.42 -19.39
N SER A 276 6.08 29.70 -19.64
CA SER A 276 7.02 30.83 -19.60
C SER A 276 6.83 31.65 -18.32
N ASN A 277 7.92 31.85 -17.59
CA ASN A 277 8.23 32.85 -16.55
C ASN A 277 7.10 33.37 -15.62
N LYS A 278 7.42 33.40 -14.32
CA LYS A 278 6.58 33.73 -13.13
C LYS A 278 5.81 35.07 -13.15
N SER A 279 5.94 35.92 -14.18
CA SER A 279 5.55 37.34 -14.13
C SER A 279 4.18 37.72 -14.70
N SER A 280 3.54 36.92 -15.57
CA SER A 280 2.28 37.34 -16.20
C SER A 280 1.01 36.79 -15.54
N PHE A 281 1.05 35.60 -14.94
CA PHE A 281 -0.15 34.96 -14.38
C PHE A 281 -0.48 35.44 -12.95
N LEU A 282 0.55 35.75 -12.14
CA LEU A 282 0.35 36.21 -10.75
C LEU A 282 -0.15 37.67 -10.67
N ARG A 283 0.06 38.49 -11.71
CA ARG A 283 -0.38 39.90 -11.72
C ARG A 283 -1.86 40.07 -12.06
N ASN A 284 -2.46 39.12 -12.78
CA ASN A 284 -3.87 39.20 -13.18
C ASN A 284 -4.84 38.51 -12.20
N GLY A 285 -4.36 37.58 -11.36
CA GLY A 285 -5.17 36.94 -10.32
C GLY A 285 -5.36 37.79 -9.05
N PHE A 286 -4.40 38.66 -8.73
CA PHE A 286 -4.43 39.48 -7.51
C PHE A 286 -5.17 40.82 -7.64
N LYS A 287 -5.57 41.22 -8.85
CA LYS A 287 -6.34 42.46 -9.07
C LYS A 287 -7.85 42.25 -9.24
N ARG A 288 -8.34 41.01 -9.22
CA ARG A 288 -9.74 40.70 -9.57
C ARG A 288 -10.63 40.29 -8.39
N ASN A 289 -10.09 40.13 -7.18
CA ASN A 289 -10.86 39.66 -6.02
C ASN A 289 -11.01 40.65 -4.86
N ASP A 290 -10.54 41.90 -4.99
CA ASP A 290 -10.61 42.90 -3.89
C ASP A 290 -11.73 43.94 -4.07
N SER A 291 -12.74 43.71 -4.92
CA SER A 291 -13.79 44.72 -5.16
C SER A 291 -15.22 44.19 -5.25
N ILE A 292 -15.56 43.08 -4.58
CA ILE A 292 -16.96 42.69 -4.38
C ILE A 292 -17.10 42.16 -2.97
N PHE A 293 -17.39 43.05 -2.01
CA PHE A 293 -18.30 42.81 -0.86
C PHE A 293 -18.33 44.06 0.03
N SER A 294 -19.31 44.94 -0.20
CA SER A 294 -19.79 45.97 0.74
C SER A 294 -21.23 46.32 0.33
N ILE A 295 -22.24 45.67 0.92
CA ILE A 295 -23.11 46.07 2.05
C ILE A 295 -24.50 46.49 1.55
N GLU A 296 -25.50 45.81 2.13
CA GLU A 296 -26.90 46.13 2.47
C GLU A 296 -27.81 46.98 1.56
N ASN A 297 -29.00 46.40 1.36
CA ASN A 297 -30.36 46.95 1.52
C ASN A 297 -30.64 48.40 1.11
N VAL A 298 -31.63 48.60 0.24
CA VAL A 298 -32.84 49.41 0.47
C VAL A 298 -33.77 49.33 -0.77
N SER A 299 -35.05 49.32 -0.47
CA SER A 299 -36.24 49.25 -1.34
C SER A 299 -36.55 50.52 -2.15
N GLU A 300 -37.40 50.32 -3.16
CA GLU A 300 -38.47 51.20 -3.66
C GLU A 300 -38.23 52.27 -4.77
N ARG A 301 -39.21 52.29 -5.70
CA ARG A 301 -39.73 53.35 -6.60
C ARG A 301 -38.99 53.64 -7.91
N GLU A 302 -39.57 53.35 -9.07
CA GLU A 302 -40.67 54.01 -9.83
C GLU A 302 -40.15 55.04 -10.85
N GLY A 303 -40.73 55.03 -12.06
CA GLY A 303 -40.97 56.24 -12.84
C GLY A 303 -40.05 56.57 -14.03
N SER A 304 -40.50 56.14 -15.22
CA SER A 304 -40.82 56.97 -16.39
C SER A 304 -39.84 58.05 -16.94
N ASP A 305 -39.58 57.89 -18.25
CA ASP A 305 -39.65 58.90 -19.32
C ASP A 305 -38.40 59.45 -20.02
N PHE A 306 -38.61 59.64 -21.34
CA PHE A 306 -37.95 60.51 -22.33
C PHE A 306 -36.79 59.97 -23.20
N LEU A 307 -37.17 59.36 -24.33
CA LEU A 307 -36.62 59.60 -25.69
C LEU A 307 -37.09 61.01 -26.18
N PRO A 308 -36.52 61.68 -27.22
CA PRO A 308 -36.26 61.06 -28.54
C PRO A 308 -35.19 61.68 -29.49
N LYS A 309 -34.98 60.95 -30.61
CA LYS A 309 -34.72 61.43 -32.01
C LYS A 309 -33.31 61.98 -32.33
N LYS A 310 -32.67 61.71 -33.49
CA LYS A 310 -33.16 61.55 -34.87
C LYS A 310 -32.05 60.95 -35.77
N THR A 311 -32.39 60.01 -36.64
CA THR A 311 -31.74 59.73 -37.96
C THR A 311 -32.58 60.40 -39.06
N PRO A 312 -32.08 60.62 -40.31
CA PRO A 312 -32.25 59.60 -41.38
C PRO A 312 -31.26 59.63 -42.58
N GLY A 313 -31.32 58.59 -43.43
CA GLY A 313 -30.86 58.56 -44.84
C GLY A 313 -29.73 57.56 -45.12
N GLU A 314 -29.93 56.26 -45.34
CA GLU A 314 -30.66 55.54 -46.40
C GLU A 314 -29.89 55.44 -47.74
N LYS A 315 -29.37 54.23 -48.05
CA LYS A 315 -29.56 53.53 -49.34
C LYS A 315 -29.11 52.04 -49.28
N ASN A 316 -30.09 51.18 -49.58
CA ASN A 316 -30.14 49.74 -49.89
C ASN A 316 -29.11 49.27 -50.94
N LEU A 317 -28.82 47.98 -51.24
CA LEU A 317 -29.05 46.63 -50.70
C LEU A 317 -28.44 45.65 -51.76
N GLY A 318 -27.79 44.56 -51.32
CA GLY A 318 -27.47 43.36 -52.14
C GLY A 318 -26.03 43.30 -52.66
N SER A 319 -25.27 42.20 -52.60
CA SER A 319 -25.56 40.81 -52.25
C SER A 319 -24.25 40.05 -51.93
N LEU A 320 -24.29 39.25 -50.87
CA LEU A 320 -23.60 37.97 -50.62
C LEU A 320 -22.11 37.75 -51.03
N THR A 321 -21.33 37.50 -49.96
CA THR A 321 -20.22 36.52 -49.85
C THR A 321 -19.02 36.66 -50.77
N GLU A 322 -17.90 37.16 -50.23
CA GLU A 322 -16.71 36.34 -49.96
C GLU A 322 -15.59 37.15 -49.27
N ASN A 323 -14.92 36.46 -48.33
CA ASN A 323 -13.54 36.68 -47.88
C ASN A 323 -13.23 37.81 -46.89
N ALA A 324 -13.27 37.40 -45.62
CA ALA A 324 -12.37 37.84 -44.58
C ALA A 324 -10.89 37.70 -45.02
N SER A 325 -10.12 38.78 -44.90
CA SER A 325 -8.67 38.72 -44.74
C SER A 325 -8.17 40.05 -44.17
N GLU A 326 -7.19 39.95 -43.26
CA GLU A 326 -6.31 41.04 -42.79
C GLU A 326 -6.86 42.09 -41.81
N ARG A 327 -6.92 41.71 -40.52
CA ARG A 327 -6.13 42.33 -39.43
C ARG A 327 -6.48 41.71 -38.08
N ALA A 328 -5.95 40.51 -37.86
CA ALA A 328 -5.72 39.97 -36.54
C ALA A 328 -4.40 39.20 -36.61
N GLU A 329 -3.29 39.94 -36.78
CA GLU A 329 -1.97 39.33 -36.74
C GLU A 329 -1.70 38.79 -35.33
N SER A 330 -1.67 37.47 -35.29
CA SER A 330 -1.32 36.57 -34.21
C SER A 330 -0.13 37.02 -33.37
N VAL A 331 -0.39 37.40 -32.11
CA VAL A 331 0.61 37.40 -31.02
C VAL A 331 0.97 35.97 -30.57
N PHE A 332 0.36 34.94 -31.17
CA PHE A 332 0.73 33.53 -31.00
C PHE A 332 1.45 32.98 -32.24
N SER A 333 2.69 33.42 -32.46
CA SER A 333 3.56 32.77 -33.45
C SER A 333 3.92 31.35 -33.00
N ARG A 334 3.31 30.34 -33.64
CA ARG A 334 3.61 28.89 -33.50
C ARG A 334 5.12 28.58 -33.55
N LYS A 335 5.91 29.38 -34.27
CA LYS A 335 7.37 29.18 -34.42
C LYS A 335 8.17 29.35 -33.12
N ASN A 336 7.68 30.12 -32.15
CA ASN A 336 8.38 30.35 -30.88
C ASN A 336 8.12 29.27 -29.81
N ILE A 337 7.10 28.43 -29.98
CA ILE A 337 6.77 27.34 -29.05
C ILE A 337 7.73 26.16 -29.27
N PHE A 338 7.91 25.74 -30.52
CA PHE A 338 8.79 24.62 -30.88
C PHE A 338 10.26 24.84 -30.50
N LYS A 339 10.74 26.09 -30.52
CA LYS A 339 12.13 26.42 -30.15
C LYS A 339 12.38 26.46 -28.63
N ARG A 340 11.32 26.57 -27.81
CA ARG A 340 11.37 26.62 -26.33
C ARG A 340 11.28 25.26 -25.65
N ILE A 341 10.65 24.30 -26.34
CA ILE A 341 10.48 22.95 -25.85
C ILE A 341 11.86 22.31 -25.67
N LYS A 342 12.14 21.74 -24.49
CA LYS A 342 13.36 20.97 -24.27
C LYS A 342 13.19 19.58 -24.85
N TRP A 343 13.32 19.49 -26.18
CA TRP A 343 13.15 18.24 -26.95
C TRP A 343 13.96 17.08 -26.36
N GLY A 344 15.20 17.31 -25.90
CA GLY A 344 16.01 16.26 -25.28
C GLY A 344 15.38 15.57 -24.06
N ALA A 345 14.51 16.24 -23.31
CA ALA A 345 13.78 15.64 -22.18
C ALA A 345 12.40 15.06 -22.57
N LEU A 346 11.82 15.53 -23.68
CA LEU A 346 10.52 15.07 -24.18
C LEU A 346 10.62 13.91 -25.17
N ILE A 347 11.74 13.77 -25.89
CA ILE A 347 11.99 12.66 -26.83
C ILE A 347 11.81 11.30 -26.16
N PRO A 348 12.38 11.03 -24.96
CA PRO A 348 12.15 9.76 -24.28
C PRO A 348 10.69 9.49 -23.92
N ILE A 349 9.93 10.53 -23.52
CA ILE A 349 8.51 10.40 -23.17
C ILE A 349 7.66 10.18 -24.43
N GLY A 350 7.94 10.92 -25.51
CA GLY A 350 7.29 10.71 -26.80
C GLY A 350 7.56 9.31 -27.35
N PHE A 351 8.79 8.82 -27.22
CA PHE A 351 9.17 7.46 -27.60
C PHE A 351 8.47 6.41 -26.72
N ALA A 352 8.36 6.65 -25.41
CA ALA A 352 7.60 5.79 -24.50
C ALA A 352 6.12 5.70 -24.86
N ILE A 353 5.47 6.83 -25.14
CA ILE A 353 4.07 6.89 -25.58
C ILE A 353 3.90 6.14 -26.90
N LEU A 354 4.82 6.33 -27.85
CA LEU A 354 4.79 5.63 -29.14
C LEU A 354 4.86 4.10 -28.95
N LEU A 355 5.77 3.59 -28.11
CA LEU A 355 5.88 2.16 -27.81
C LEU A 355 4.59 1.60 -27.19
N ILE A 356 3.97 2.33 -26.27
CA ILE A 356 2.69 1.94 -25.66
C ILE A 356 1.58 1.97 -26.71
N LEU A 357 1.51 3.00 -27.54
CA LEU A 357 0.50 3.16 -28.58
C LEU A 357 0.58 2.05 -29.63
N ILE A 358 1.78 1.70 -30.09
CA ILE A 358 2.04 0.56 -30.98
C ILE A 358 1.51 -0.74 -30.34
N SER A 359 1.73 -0.94 -29.04
CA SER A 359 1.23 -2.14 -28.35
C SER A 359 -0.30 -2.25 -28.27
N VAL A 360 -1.02 -1.12 -28.40
CA VAL A 360 -2.47 -1.02 -28.30
C VAL A 360 -3.13 -1.09 -29.69
N ILE A 361 -2.57 -0.38 -30.67
CA ILE A 361 -3.14 -0.25 -32.02
C ILE A 361 -3.08 -1.57 -32.80
N PHE A 362 -1.95 -2.28 -32.76
CA PHE A 362 -1.81 -3.50 -33.54
C PHE A 362 -2.64 -4.64 -32.93
N SER A 363 -3.31 -5.45 -33.76
CA SER A 363 -4.12 -6.59 -33.33
C SER A 363 -3.24 -7.75 -32.81
N LYS A 364 -3.82 -8.75 -32.13
CA LYS A 364 -3.05 -9.93 -31.66
C LYS A 364 -2.51 -10.79 -32.83
N GLU A 365 -3.08 -10.64 -34.02
CA GLU A 365 -2.70 -11.35 -35.24
C GLU A 365 -1.44 -10.75 -35.90
N THR A 366 -1.26 -9.44 -35.78
CA THR A 366 -0.08 -8.72 -36.32
C THR A 366 1.09 -8.66 -35.34
N LEU A 367 0.80 -8.61 -34.04
CA LEU A 367 1.81 -8.55 -32.99
C LEU A 367 1.51 -9.60 -31.90
N PRO A 368 2.37 -10.64 -31.77
CA PRO A 368 2.23 -11.65 -30.72
C PRO A 368 2.09 -11.02 -29.34
N GLY A 369 1.22 -11.59 -28.49
CA GLY A 369 0.90 -11.03 -27.17
C GLY A 369 2.12 -10.77 -26.27
N LYS A 370 3.17 -11.59 -26.37
CA LYS A 370 4.43 -11.37 -25.65
C LYS A 370 5.16 -10.10 -26.10
N ILE A 371 5.23 -9.84 -27.41
CA ILE A 371 5.90 -8.67 -27.95
C ILE A 371 5.14 -7.40 -27.52
N LYS A 372 3.81 -7.44 -27.50
CA LYS A 372 3.01 -6.34 -26.94
C LYS A 372 3.31 -6.05 -25.48
N ALA A 373 3.46 -7.09 -24.65
CA ALA A 373 3.82 -6.94 -23.24
C ALA A 373 5.22 -6.31 -23.08
N TYR A 374 6.20 -6.76 -23.86
CA TYR A 374 7.55 -6.17 -23.86
C TYR A 374 7.57 -4.71 -24.34
N LEU A 375 6.77 -4.35 -25.35
CA LEU A 375 6.65 -2.96 -25.81
C LEU A 375 6.05 -2.05 -24.72
N ARG A 376 5.01 -2.51 -24.02
CA ARG A 376 4.43 -1.79 -22.87
C ARG A 376 5.44 -1.62 -21.75
N TYR A 377 6.18 -2.68 -21.42
CA TYR A 377 7.23 -2.64 -20.41
C TYR A 377 8.34 -1.65 -20.78
N ALA A 378 8.86 -1.72 -22.01
CA ALA A 378 9.90 -0.80 -22.49
C ALA A 378 9.42 0.66 -22.46
N GLY A 379 8.20 0.93 -22.92
CA GLY A 379 7.60 2.26 -22.83
C GLY A 379 7.44 2.74 -21.38
N ALA A 380 6.91 1.89 -20.49
CA ALA A 380 6.76 2.22 -19.07
C ALA A 380 8.12 2.48 -18.38
N LEU A 381 9.14 1.67 -18.67
CA LEU A 381 10.50 1.83 -18.13
C LEU A 381 11.15 3.14 -18.58
N ILE A 382 11.06 3.47 -19.87
CA ILE A 382 11.62 4.72 -20.42
C ILE A 382 10.90 5.93 -19.82
N SER A 383 9.56 5.87 -19.72
CA SER A 383 8.77 6.91 -19.07
C SER A 383 9.16 7.08 -17.60
N TRP A 384 9.31 5.96 -16.87
CA TRP A 384 9.70 5.94 -15.47
C TRP A 384 11.06 6.59 -15.23
N ILE A 385 12.09 6.20 -16.00
CA ILE A 385 13.44 6.77 -15.88
C ILE A 385 13.37 8.28 -16.18
N SER A 386 12.66 8.67 -17.23
CA SER A 386 12.55 10.08 -17.65
C SER A 386 11.88 10.95 -16.60
N VAL A 387 10.73 10.52 -16.06
CA VAL A 387 10.01 11.22 -15.00
C VAL A 387 10.88 11.34 -13.75
N ASN A 388 11.55 10.26 -13.33
CA ASN A 388 12.38 10.29 -12.13
C ASN A 388 13.59 11.22 -12.25
N VAL A 389 14.24 11.32 -13.41
CA VAL A 389 15.32 12.29 -13.63
C VAL A 389 14.82 13.73 -13.47
N VAL A 390 13.62 14.03 -13.95
CA VAL A 390 13.03 15.38 -13.82
C VAL A 390 12.63 15.66 -12.38
N VAL A 391 11.92 14.74 -11.74
CA VAL A 391 11.49 14.88 -10.35
C VAL A 391 12.70 15.00 -9.41
N TRP A 392 13.75 14.21 -9.63
CA TRP A 392 15.00 14.31 -8.89
C TRP A 392 15.64 15.70 -9.02
N LYS A 393 15.71 16.25 -10.23
CA LYS A 393 16.23 17.61 -10.46
C LYS A 393 15.37 18.67 -9.77
N ILE A 394 14.06 18.46 -9.65
CA ILE A 394 13.16 19.40 -8.96
C ILE A 394 13.35 19.34 -7.43
N PHE A 395 13.49 18.14 -6.87
CA PHE A 395 13.57 17.93 -5.41
C PHE A 395 14.98 18.11 -4.82
N TYR A 396 16.03 17.85 -5.60
CA TYR A 396 17.42 17.84 -5.13
C TYR A 396 18.35 18.73 -5.97
N GLY A 397 17.87 19.31 -7.07
CA GLY A 397 18.68 20.12 -7.98
C GLY A 397 18.73 21.59 -7.58
N LEU A 398 19.54 21.94 -6.57
CA LEU A 398 19.93 23.33 -6.31
C LEU A 398 21.32 23.43 -5.63
N GLN A 399 22.40 23.09 -6.36
CA GLN A 399 23.76 23.28 -5.81
C GLN A 399 24.84 23.65 -6.85
N ARG A 400 24.47 24.27 -7.98
CA ARG A 400 25.43 24.55 -9.09
C ARG A 400 25.36 25.97 -9.67
N ARG A 401 25.15 27.00 -8.85
CA ARG A 401 25.28 28.40 -9.31
C ARG A 401 26.14 29.33 -8.45
N GLY A 402 26.76 28.82 -7.39
CA GLY A 402 27.60 29.64 -6.50
C GLY A 402 29.11 29.53 -6.70
N LYS A 403 29.62 28.51 -7.41
CA LYS A 403 31.08 28.29 -7.54
C LYS A 403 31.72 28.99 -8.74
N ASP A 404 30.99 29.24 -9.83
CA ASP A 404 31.59 29.76 -11.07
C ASP A 404 31.73 31.29 -11.10
N VAL A 405 31.18 32.00 -10.11
CA VAL A 405 31.32 33.47 -10.01
C VAL A 405 32.50 33.87 -9.12
N LEU A 406 32.87 33.03 -8.14
CA LEU A 406 33.97 33.34 -7.21
C LEU A 406 35.36 33.03 -7.78
N THR A 407 35.47 32.07 -8.70
CA THR A 407 36.74 31.75 -9.39
C THR A 407 37.07 32.67 -10.56
N SER A 408 36.11 33.47 -11.04
CA SER A 408 36.31 34.44 -12.12
C SER A 408 36.77 35.82 -11.61
N GLN A 409 36.54 36.14 -10.34
CA GLN A 409 36.95 37.42 -9.74
C GLN A 409 38.30 37.38 -9.00
N LEU A 410 38.98 36.22 -8.95
CA LEU A 410 40.25 36.07 -8.21
C LEU A 410 41.50 36.03 -9.10
N THR A 411 41.39 36.17 -10.42
CA THR A 411 42.52 36.04 -11.36
C THR A 411 43.07 37.36 -11.92
N ASP A 412 42.62 38.52 -11.43
CA ASP A 412 43.19 39.81 -11.85
C ASP A 412 43.62 40.66 -10.65
N ARG A 413 44.85 40.45 -10.18
CA ARG A 413 45.77 41.52 -9.74
C ARG A 413 47.17 40.95 -9.41
N PRO A 414 48.26 41.60 -9.87
CA PRO A 414 49.63 41.13 -9.64
C PRO A 414 50.20 41.59 -8.29
N LYS A 415 51.23 40.84 -7.88
CA LYS A 415 52.06 40.91 -6.68
C LYS A 415 52.53 42.32 -6.27
N SER A 416 52.48 42.62 -4.97
CA SER A 416 53.63 43.19 -4.24
C SER A 416 53.50 42.98 -2.72
N SER A 417 54.66 42.91 -2.09
CA SER A 417 55.06 42.54 -0.74
C SER A 417 54.55 43.44 0.40
N VAL A 418 54.41 42.89 1.62
CA VAL A 418 55.24 43.16 2.82
C VAL A 418 54.59 42.53 4.07
N LEU A 419 55.47 42.03 4.94
CA LEU A 419 55.29 41.34 6.21
C LEU A 419 54.98 42.34 7.36
N ASN A 420 54.00 42.05 8.25
CA ASN A 420 54.17 41.98 9.72
C ASN A 420 52.86 42.00 10.53
N SER A 421 52.90 41.20 11.59
CA SER A 421 52.24 41.24 12.90
C SER A 421 51.25 42.38 13.22
N GLU A 422 50.06 42.05 13.71
CA GLU A 422 49.71 42.12 15.14
C GLU A 422 48.24 41.74 15.36
N VAL A 423 48.00 41.17 16.53
CA VAL A 423 46.70 40.81 17.07
C VAL A 423 46.02 42.10 17.54
N GLU A 424 44.89 42.46 16.93
CA GLU A 424 43.86 43.20 17.67
C GLU A 424 42.46 42.95 17.10
N SER A 425 41.57 42.62 18.03
CA SER A 425 40.17 42.31 17.83
C SER A 425 39.41 43.53 17.31
N VAL A 426 38.90 43.46 16.07
CA VAL A 426 37.84 44.35 15.60
C VAL A 426 36.68 43.50 15.09
N ILE A 427 35.62 43.50 15.89
CA ILE A 427 34.29 43.02 15.54
C ILE A 427 33.79 43.89 14.38
N VAL A 428 33.86 43.38 13.16
CA VAL A 428 33.17 43.98 12.00
C VAL A 428 31.97 43.11 11.66
N SER A 429 30.82 43.58 12.13
CA SER A 429 29.49 43.19 11.68
C SER A 429 29.39 43.30 10.16
N THR A 430 29.28 42.15 9.48
CA THR A 430 28.81 42.13 8.08
C THR A 430 27.62 41.19 7.96
N SER A 431 26.52 41.62 8.58
CA SER A 431 25.17 41.21 8.23
C SER A 431 24.83 41.75 6.84
N ARG A 432 25.05 40.96 5.78
CA ARG A 432 24.47 41.24 4.46
C ARG A 432 24.09 39.97 3.70
N SER A 433 22.77 39.73 3.68
CA SER A 433 21.98 39.00 2.69
C SER A 433 22.33 37.53 2.41
N VAL A 434 21.96 36.63 3.32
CA VAL A 434 21.71 35.21 3.02
C VAL A 434 20.20 34.92 2.85
N SER A 435 19.32 35.89 3.09
CA SER A 435 17.86 35.68 3.22
C SER A 435 17.05 35.58 1.90
N ARG A 436 17.63 35.21 0.76
CA ARG A 436 16.88 35.06 -0.50
C ARG A 436 16.87 33.67 -1.11
N ASN A 437 17.64 32.72 -0.57
CA ASN A 437 17.77 31.38 -1.13
C ASN A 437 17.16 30.25 -0.28
N SER A 438 16.72 30.53 0.96
CA SER A 438 16.05 29.54 1.82
C SER A 438 14.58 29.29 1.46
N ASP A 439 13.93 30.26 0.80
CA ASP A 439 12.47 30.20 0.57
C ASP A 439 12.06 29.22 -0.53
N ALA A 440 12.99 28.85 -1.42
CA ALA A 440 12.72 27.94 -2.54
C ALA A 440 12.95 26.45 -2.20
N GLU A 441 13.68 26.17 -1.12
CA GLU A 441 14.00 24.82 -0.66
C GLU A 441 12.92 24.27 0.29
N ASN A 442 12.10 25.17 0.88
CA ASN A 442 11.11 24.83 1.89
C ASN A 442 9.71 24.42 1.38
N SER A 443 9.43 24.42 0.07
CA SER A 443 8.03 24.30 -0.42
C SER A 443 7.54 22.91 -0.87
N PHE A 444 8.32 21.82 -0.72
CA PHE A 444 7.92 20.48 -1.23
C PHE A 444 8.18 19.28 -0.30
N TYR A 445 8.39 19.48 0.99
CA TYR A 445 8.85 18.39 1.87
C TYR A 445 7.95 17.15 1.80
N ALA A 446 6.62 17.30 1.85
CA ALA A 446 5.71 16.17 1.85
C ALA A 446 5.81 15.33 0.56
N TRP A 447 5.77 15.98 -0.61
CA TRP A 447 5.93 15.32 -1.91
C TRP A 447 7.33 14.75 -2.13
N LYS A 448 8.37 15.45 -1.69
CA LYS A 448 9.77 14.97 -1.78
C LYS A 448 9.95 13.67 -1.00
N TYR A 449 9.49 13.64 0.25
CA TYR A 449 9.57 12.45 1.10
C TYR A 449 8.69 11.32 0.56
N PHE A 450 7.44 11.61 0.19
CA PHE A 450 6.53 10.60 -0.34
C PHE A 450 7.05 10.01 -1.66
N TRP A 451 7.57 10.83 -2.57
CA TRP A 451 8.16 10.32 -3.81
C TRP A 451 9.40 9.47 -3.56
N THR A 452 10.34 9.96 -2.75
CA THR A 452 11.65 9.32 -2.52
C THR A 452 11.52 8.00 -1.79
N TYR A 453 10.62 7.92 -0.79
CA TYR A 453 10.54 6.77 0.11
C TYR A 453 9.37 5.83 -0.19
N VAL A 454 8.40 6.23 -1.03
CA VAL A 454 7.24 5.40 -1.37
C VAL A 454 7.14 5.14 -2.87
N ILE A 455 6.97 6.18 -3.69
CA ILE A 455 6.70 6.02 -5.14
C ILE A 455 7.92 5.44 -5.84
N PHE A 456 9.11 6.02 -5.64
CA PHE A 456 10.32 5.62 -6.33
C PHE A 456 10.75 4.17 -6.05
N PRO A 457 10.80 3.70 -4.79
CA PRO A 457 11.17 2.31 -4.49
C PRO A 457 10.18 1.30 -5.08
N ILE A 458 8.87 1.51 -4.88
CA ILE A 458 7.84 0.60 -5.36
C ILE A 458 7.81 0.58 -6.89
N GLY A 459 7.81 1.74 -7.54
CA GLY A 459 7.79 1.81 -9.01
C GLY A 459 9.03 1.20 -9.64
N SER A 460 10.21 1.41 -9.05
CA SER A 460 11.46 0.79 -9.52
C SER A 460 11.45 -0.72 -9.33
N TRP A 461 10.89 -1.21 -8.22
CA TRP A 461 10.74 -2.63 -7.97
C TRP A 461 9.85 -3.31 -9.00
N VAL A 462 8.70 -2.71 -9.35
CA VAL A 462 7.78 -3.25 -10.35
C VAL A 462 8.42 -3.31 -11.73
N LEU A 463 9.24 -2.31 -12.07
CA LEU A 463 9.88 -2.17 -13.36
C LEU A 463 11.26 -2.84 -13.45
N ILE A 464 11.70 -3.57 -12.43
CA ILE A 464 12.99 -4.27 -12.45
C ILE A 464 12.99 -5.46 -13.42
N HIS A 465 11.82 -6.05 -13.68
CA HIS A 465 11.68 -7.22 -14.53
C HIS A 465 10.37 -7.18 -15.35
N PRO A 466 10.39 -7.52 -16.65
CA PRO A 466 9.21 -7.48 -17.52
C PRO A 466 8.07 -8.38 -17.04
N ASP A 467 8.38 -9.57 -16.51
CA ASP A 467 7.33 -10.47 -16.01
C ASP A 467 6.65 -9.91 -14.76
N ARG A 468 7.34 -9.12 -13.93
CA ARG A 468 6.76 -8.49 -12.73
C ARG A 468 5.87 -7.31 -13.11
N PHE A 469 6.28 -6.52 -14.09
CA PHE A 469 5.43 -5.49 -14.66
C PHE A 469 4.17 -6.11 -15.30
N SER A 470 4.36 -7.14 -16.14
CA SER A 470 3.24 -7.85 -16.76
C SER A 470 2.34 -8.53 -15.73
N SER A 471 2.89 -9.08 -14.66
CA SER A 471 2.13 -9.72 -13.60
C SER A 471 1.40 -8.72 -12.72
N SER A 472 1.95 -7.53 -12.50
CA SER A 472 1.23 -6.46 -11.78
C SER A 472 0.01 -6.00 -12.58
N SER A 473 0.16 -5.83 -13.90
CA SER A 473 -0.97 -5.55 -14.79
C SER A 473 -1.95 -6.71 -14.85
N SER A 474 -1.46 -7.96 -14.88
CA SER A 474 -2.33 -9.12 -14.87
C SER A 474 -2.98 -9.35 -13.52
N THR A 475 -2.39 -8.95 -12.39
CA THR A 475 -2.98 -9.03 -11.04
C THR A 475 -4.10 -8.00 -10.88
N ILE A 476 -3.93 -6.82 -11.49
CA ILE A 476 -4.98 -5.80 -11.66
C ILE A 476 -6.05 -6.25 -12.67
N LEU A 477 -5.79 -7.28 -13.48
CA LEU A 477 -6.73 -7.84 -14.46
C LEU A 477 -7.14 -9.30 -14.16
N HIS A 478 -6.66 -9.89 -13.05
CA HIS A 478 -6.83 -11.32 -12.79
C HIS A 478 -8.20 -11.50 -12.15
N ILE A 479 -9.17 -11.93 -12.94
CA ILE A 479 -10.47 -12.37 -12.44
C ILE A 479 -10.24 -13.76 -11.84
N GLN A 480 -10.30 -13.86 -10.51
CA GLN A 480 -10.31 -15.14 -9.78
C GLN A 480 -11.64 -15.21 -9.03
N GLY A 481 -12.73 -15.28 -9.80
CA GLY A 481 -14.09 -15.28 -9.27
C GLY A 481 -14.26 -16.21 -8.07
N ALA A 482 -14.98 -15.74 -7.07
CA ALA A 482 -15.40 -16.53 -5.91
C ALA A 482 -16.14 -17.79 -6.40
N GLY A 483 -15.46 -18.94 -6.42
CA GLY A 483 -16.06 -20.24 -6.77
C GLY A 483 -16.72 -20.33 -8.15
N LEU A 484 -16.51 -19.36 -9.04
CA LEU A 484 -17.09 -19.35 -10.39
C LEU A 484 -15.96 -19.42 -11.42
N MET A 485 -16.15 -20.30 -12.40
CA MET A 485 -15.23 -20.60 -13.49
C MET A 485 -14.66 -19.33 -14.16
N PRO A 486 -13.44 -19.39 -14.73
CA PRO A 486 -12.88 -18.27 -15.49
C PRO A 486 -13.84 -17.87 -16.63
N GLY A 487 -14.44 -16.68 -16.53
CA GLY A 487 -15.37 -16.15 -17.53
C GLY A 487 -16.72 -15.66 -16.99
N GLN A 488 -17.07 -15.94 -15.73
CA GLN A 488 -18.26 -15.39 -15.06
C GLN A 488 -17.85 -14.29 -14.08
N GLY A 489 -17.77 -13.05 -14.57
CA GLY A 489 -17.69 -11.86 -13.72
C GLY A 489 -18.95 -11.03 -13.92
N ASP A 490 -19.52 -10.50 -12.82
CA ASP A 490 -20.50 -9.43 -12.92
C ASP A 490 -19.86 -8.24 -13.65
N VAL A 491 -20.56 -7.74 -14.68
CA VAL A 491 -20.07 -6.70 -15.60
C VAL A 491 -20.06 -5.29 -14.95
N SER A 492 -20.33 -5.19 -13.64
CA SER A 492 -20.42 -3.91 -12.94
C SER A 492 -19.05 -3.43 -12.44
N ILE A 493 -18.54 -2.37 -13.08
CA ILE A 493 -17.27 -1.68 -12.72
C ILE A 493 -17.32 -1.11 -11.28
N LEU A 494 -18.52 -0.90 -10.74
CA LEU A 494 -18.78 -0.44 -9.37
C LEU A 494 -19.54 -1.52 -8.60
N SER A 495 -18.85 -2.59 -8.22
CA SER A 495 -19.44 -3.56 -7.32
C SER A 495 -19.43 -3.06 -5.86
N PHE A 496 -20.59 -3.13 -5.20
CA PHE A 496 -20.74 -2.89 -3.77
C PHE A 496 -20.33 -4.10 -2.91
N THR A 497 -19.68 -5.13 -3.47
CA THR A 497 -19.27 -6.35 -2.76
C THR A 497 -18.58 -6.05 -1.42
N TYR A 498 -17.67 -5.09 -1.40
CA TYR A 498 -16.91 -4.72 -0.21
C TYR A 498 -17.77 -4.06 0.88
N PHE A 499 -18.70 -3.18 0.51
CA PHE A 499 -19.64 -2.61 1.47
C PHE A 499 -20.63 -3.65 1.97
N ARG A 500 -21.09 -4.55 1.09
CA ARG A 500 -21.95 -5.66 1.46
C ARG A 500 -21.27 -6.61 2.44
N GLU A 501 -19.98 -6.92 2.22
CA GLU A 501 -19.19 -7.71 3.16
C GLU A 501 -19.10 -7.04 4.54
N ILE A 502 -18.88 -5.72 4.59
CA ILE A 502 -18.89 -5.00 5.87
C ILE A 502 -20.27 -5.10 6.54
N LEU A 503 -21.35 -4.94 5.79
CA LEU A 503 -22.70 -4.96 6.35
C LEU A 503 -23.10 -6.35 6.88
N ASP A 504 -22.80 -7.39 6.12
CA ASP A 504 -23.34 -8.73 6.33
C ASP A 504 -22.43 -9.62 7.21
N HIS A 505 -21.09 -9.42 7.15
CA HIS A 505 -20.12 -10.38 7.73
C HIS A 505 -19.10 -9.79 8.74
N SER A 506 -19.22 -8.50 9.11
CA SER A 506 -18.25 -7.87 10.02
C SER A 506 -18.23 -8.37 11.45
N PHE A 507 -19.37 -8.79 12.01
CA PHE A 507 -19.51 -9.13 13.42
C PHE A 507 -20.49 -10.27 13.63
N TYR A 508 -20.27 -11.07 14.67
CA TYR A 508 -21.29 -12.03 15.15
C TYR A 508 -22.58 -11.35 15.63
N ALA A 509 -22.47 -10.11 16.13
CA ALA A 509 -23.62 -9.34 16.56
C ALA A 509 -24.44 -8.89 15.34
N PRO A 510 -25.76 -9.16 15.31
CA PRO A 510 -26.62 -8.68 14.24
C PRO A 510 -26.53 -7.16 14.15
N TYR A 511 -26.53 -6.62 12.94
CA TYR A 511 -26.38 -5.18 12.66
C TYR A 511 -25.04 -4.55 13.07
N GLY A 512 -24.08 -5.29 13.62
CA GLY A 512 -22.77 -4.72 13.93
C GLY A 512 -22.08 -4.15 12.68
N GLY A 513 -22.23 -4.81 11.53
CA GLY A 513 -21.74 -4.31 10.24
C GLY A 513 -22.33 -2.97 9.83
N TRP A 514 -23.63 -2.77 10.09
CA TRP A 514 -24.31 -1.49 9.90
C TRP A 514 -23.73 -0.40 10.79
N VAL A 515 -23.38 -0.71 12.04
CA VAL A 515 -22.73 0.23 12.96
C VAL A 515 -21.35 0.66 12.44
N LEU A 516 -20.55 -0.25 11.88
CA LEU A 516 -19.25 0.08 11.26
C LEU A 516 -19.43 0.98 10.04
N CYS A 517 -20.32 0.63 9.12
CA CYS A 517 -20.60 1.44 7.93
C CYS A 517 -21.14 2.83 8.30
N ALA A 518 -22.09 2.90 9.24
CA ALA A 518 -22.62 4.16 9.72
C ALA A 518 -21.53 5.05 10.34
N SER A 519 -20.59 4.45 11.08
CA SER A 519 -19.50 5.19 11.72
C SER A 519 -18.44 5.65 10.72
N LEU A 520 -18.16 4.86 9.68
CA LEU A 520 -17.33 5.28 8.54
C LEU A 520 -17.93 6.51 7.86
N ILE A 521 -19.24 6.49 7.55
CA ILE A 521 -19.94 7.60 6.91
C ILE A 521 -19.98 8.82 7.84
N LEU A 522 -20.33 8.64 9.11
CA LEU A 522 -20.38 9.70 10.11
C LEU A 522 -19.02 10.38 10.26
N GLY A 523 -17.96 9.59 10.40
CA GLY A 523 -16.59 10.08 10.52
C GLY A 523 -16.14 10.90 9.30
N MET A 524 -16.53 10.47 8.10
CA MET A 524 -16.28 11.23 6.87
C MET A 524 -17.04 12.56 6.83
N ILE A 525 -18.34 12.57 7.16
CA ILE A 525 -19.17 13.79 7.17
C ILE A 525 -18.61 14.81 8.17
N PHE A 526 -18.36 14.38 9.42
CA PHE A 526 -17.80 15.24 10.46
C PHE A 526 -16.41 15.75 10.09
N GLY A 527 -15.57 14.89 9.54
CA GLY A 527 -14.24 15.25 9.08
C GLY A 527 -14.25 16.32 7.97
N VAL A 528 -15.15 16.19 6.98
CA VAL A 528 -15.34 17.19 5.91
C VAL A 528 -15.85 18.50 6.48
N PHE A 529 -16.86 18.46 7.35
CA PHE A 529 -17.40 19.67 7.99
C PHE A 529 -16.35 20.42 8.81
N ARG A 530 -15.56 19.67 9.60
CA ARG A 530 -14.45 20.22 10.38
C ARG A 530 -13.37 20.82 9.49
N TYR A 531 -13.01 20.14 8.40
CA TYR A 531 -12.05 20.64 7.42
C TYR A 531 -12.55 21.92 6.74
N TRP A 532 -13.84 22.01 6.40
CA TRP A 532 -14.40 23.25 5.84
C TRP A 532 -14.34 24.42 6.84
N LYS A 533 -14.60 24.16 8.12
CA LYS A 533 -14.59 25.19 9.17
C LYS A 533 -13.18 25.64 9.57
N SER A 534 -12.26 24.70 9.76
CA SER A 534 -10.95 24.95 10.36
C SER A 534 -9.77 24.88 9.38
N ARG A 535 -9.99 24.34 8.17
CA ARG A 535 -8.94 24.02 7.17
C ARG A 535 -7.84 23.08 7.69
N GLU A 536 -8.06 22.43 8.82
CA GLU A 536 -7.16 21.42 9.36
C GLU A 536 -7.75 20.01 9.17
N VAL A 537 -6.87 19.06 8.88
CA VAL A 537 -7.21 17.63 8.78
C VAL A 537 -7.04 17.01 10.17
N SER A 538 -8.12 16.49 10.76
CA SER A 538 -8.06 15.74 12.02
C SER A 538 -7.51 14.33 11.82
N ALA A 539 -7.01 13.70 12.89
CA ALA A 539 -6.45 12.35 12.79
C ALA A 539 -7.53 11.32 12.44
N SER A 540 -8.73 11.45 13.03
CA SER A 540 -9.88 10.59 12.71
C SER A 540 -10.29 10.71 11.24
N PHE A 541 -10.37 11.93 10.71
CA PHE A 541 -10.74 12.16 9.31
C PHE A 541 -9.69 11.57 8.36
N PHE A 542 -8.40 11.75 8.65
CA PHE A 542 -7.32 11.14 7.88
C PHE A 542 -7.43 9.61 7.82
N LEU A 543 -7.69 8.96 8.96
CA LEU A 543 -7.86 7.51 9.04
C LEU A 543 -9.10 7.04 8.28
N PHE A 544 -10.26 7.67 8.47
CA PHE A 544 -11.47 7.30 7.73
C PHE A 544 -11.33 7.50 6.24
N LEU A 545 -10.70 8.59 5.81
CA LEU A 545 -10.41 8.84 4.41
C LEU A 545 -9.47 7.77 3.85
N SER A 546 -8.45 7.35 4.60
CA SER A 546 -7.53 6.28 4.17
C SER A 546 -8.25 4.96 3.94
N VAL A 547 -9.17 4.56 4.84
CA VAL A 547 -9.97 3.34 4.72
C VAL A 547 -10.95 3.47 3.55
N PHE A 548 -11.68 4.58 3.45
CA PHE A 548 -12.67 4.81 2.40
C PHE A 548 -12.04 4.81 1.01
N VAL A 549 -10.95 5.54 0.81
CA VAL A 549 -10.22 5.56 -0.46
C VAL A 549 -9.61 4.19 -0.76
N SER A 550 -9.21 3.43 0.26
CA SER A 550 -8.70 2.07 0.06
C SER A 550 -9.80 1.10 -0.40
N ILE A 551 -11.02 1.21 0.14
CA ILE A 551 -12.19 0.43 -0.33
C ILE A 551 -12.50 0.78 -1.79
N LEU A 552 -12.52 2.07 -2.14
CA LEU A 552 -12.70 2.50 -3.54
C LEU A 552 -11.57 2.00 -4.44
N GLY A 553 -10.32 2.06 -3.96
CA GLY A 553 -9.15 1.53 -4.65
C GLY A 553 -9.27 0.04 -4.91
N LEU A 554 -9.76 -0.75 -3.95
CA LEU A 554 -10.07 -2.16 -4.17
C LEU A 554 -11.13 -2.34 -5.25
N THR A 555 -12.25 -1.61 -5.19
CA THR A 555 -13.30 -1.70 -6.23
C THR A 555 -12.78 -1.38 -7.63
N LEU A 556 -11.89 -0.40 -7.76
CA LEU A 556 -11.37 0.04 -9.07
C LEU A 556 -10.18 -0.77 -9.58
N MET A 557 -9.32 -1.26 -8.68
CA MET A 557 -8.03 -1.91 -9.05
C MET A 557 -8.06 -3.44 -8.93
N THR A 558 -9.04 -4.03 -8.24
CA THR A 558 -9.17 -5.49 -8.15
C THR A 558 -10.38 -5.97 -8.97
N PRO A 559 -10.17 -6.68 -10.08
CA PRO A 559 -11.25 -7.22 -10.92
C PRO A 559 -11.81 -8.51 -10.30
N ASN A 560 -11.02 -9.12 -9.43
CA ASN A 560 -11.44 -10.16 -8.54
C ASN A 560 -12.02 -9.52 -7.27
N HIS A 561 -13.33 -9.26 -7.26
CA HIS A 561 -14.07 -8.73 -6.11
C HIS A 561 -14.18 -9.75 -4.97
N GLN A 562 -13.07 -10.40 -4.61
CA GLN A 562 -12.98 -11.31 -3.49
C GLN A 562 -13.10 -10.53 -2.19
N ALA A 563 -14.18 -10.78 -1.47
CA ALA A 563 -14.53 -10.05 -0.25
C ALA A 563 -13.39 -10.06 0.79
N ARG A 564 -12.59 -11.14 0.85
CA ARG A 564 -11.44 -11.28 1.75
C ARG A 564 -10.44 -10.12 1.72
N HIS A 565 -10.32 -9.41 0.59
CA HIS A 565 -9.38 -8.30 0.47
C HIS A 565 -9.66 -7.15 1.44
N ILE A 566 -10.85 -7.03 2.00
CA ILE A 566 -11.23 -5.94 2.89
C ILE A 566 -10.72 -6.10 4.34
N TYR A 567 -10.40 -7.33 4.76
CA TYR A 567 -10.07 -7.63 6.16
C TYR A 567 -8.81 -6.94 6.67
N HIS A 568 -7.86 -6.59 5.79
CA HIS A 568 -6.68 -5.80 6.16
C HIS A 568 -7.01 -4.36 6.62
N LEU A 569 -8.20 -3.83 6.28
CA LEU A 569 -8.62 -2.48 6.63
C LEU A 569 -9.32 -2.40 8.01
N TYR A 570 -9.80 -3.52 8.56
CA TYR A 570 -10.55 -3.52 9.83
C TYR A 570 -9.77 -2.97 11.01
N PRO A 571 -8.47 -3.31 11.21
CA PRO A 571 -7.68 -2.72 12.28
C PRO A 571 -7.63 -1.19 12.18
N ALA A 572 -7.43 -0.65 10.98
CA ALA A 572 -7.42 0.79 10.74
C ALA A 572 -8.81 1.43 10.94
N LEU A 573 -9.89 0.77 10.52
CA LEU A 573 -11.26 1.24 10.72
C LEU A 573 -11.62 1.34 12.21
N LEU A 574 -11.31 0.32 13.00
CA LEU A 574 -11.58 0.32 14.44
C LEU A 574 -10.73 1.37 15.18
N VAL A 575 -9.46 1.53 14.79
CA VAL A 575 -8.61 2.61 15.29
C VAL A 575 -9.20 3.98 14.91
N ALA A 576 -9.71 4.16 13.69
CA ALA A 576 -10.35 5.41 13.24
C ALA A 576 -11.54 5.79 14.13
N ILE A 577 -12.41 4.82 14.42
CA ILE A 577 -13.58 5.00 15.29
C ILE A 577 -13.15 5.39 16.71
N CYS A 578 -12.13 4.74 17.25
CA CYS A 578 -11.59 5.07 18.56
C CYS A 578 -11.04 6.50 18.63
N ILE A 579 -10.27 6.91 17.62
CA ILE A 579 -9.70 8.26 17.54
C ILE A 579 -10.79 9.30 17.30
N PHE A 580 -11.81 8.99 16.51
CA PHE A 580 -12.97 9.86 16.31
C PHE A 580 -13.69 10.15 17.62
N CYS A 581 -14.03 9.11 18.38
CA CYS A 581 -14.66 9.27 19.69
C CYS A 581 -13.77 10.15 20.58
N TYR A 582 -12.47 9.89 20.62
CA TYR A 582 -11.53 10.67 21.42
C TYR A 582 -11.39 12.15 21.03
N GLU A 583 -11.31 12.46 19.73
CA GLU A 583 -11.17 13.84 19.26
C GLU A 583 -12.44 14.66 19.55
N GLU A 584 -13.61 14.06 19.30
CA GLU A 584 -14.94 14.68 19.45
C GLU A 584 -15.42 14.70 20.91
N PHE A 585 -14.91 13.83 21.79
CA PHE A 585 -15.15 13.90 23.25
C PHE A 585 -14.74 15.23 23.88
N SER A 586 -13.98 16.06 23.18
CA SER A 586 -13.47 17.33 23.69
C SER A 586 -14.34 18.53 23.31
N GLU A 587 -15.22 18.45 22.30
CA GLU A 587 -15.95 19.60 21.75
C GLU A 587 -17.42 19.62 22.20
N GLY A 588 -17.84 20.71 22.85
CA GLY A 588 -19.07 20.77 23.68
C GLY A 588 -20.36 20.26 23.03
N ARG A 589 -20.64 20.60 21.76
CA ARG A 589 -21.89 20.20 21.08
C ARG A 589 -21.83 18.81 20.45
N THR A 590 -20.64 18.30 20.10
CA THR A 590 -20.45 17.00 19.43
C THR A 590 -20.13 15.87 20.40
N LYS A 591 -19.83 16.20 21.67
CA LYS A 591 -19.68 15.24 22.79
C LYS A 591 -20.80 14.21 22.87
N ILE A 592 -22.06 14.63 22.77
CA ILE A 592 -23.22 13.73 22.91
C ILE A 592 -23.19 12.65 21.82
N VAL A 593 -22.91 13.04 20.58
CA VAL A 593 -22.79 12.12 19.44
C VAL A 593 -21.63 11.15 19.66
N SER A 594 -20.48 11.63 20.11
CA SER A 594 -19.33 10.78 20.44
C SER A 594 -19.63 9.77 21.56
N TYR A 595 -20.26 10.21 22.67
CA TYR A 595 -20.69 9.32 23.75
C TYR A 595 -21.66 8.27 23.24
N LEU A 596 -22.62 8.66 22.40
CA LEU A 596 -23.57 7.73 21.80
C LEU A 596 -22.85 6.70 20.92
N THR A 597 -21.99 7.13 19.98
CA THR A 597 -21.22 6.22 19.11
C THR A 597 -20.36 5.27 19.93
N TYR A 598 -19.64 5.77 20.92
CA TYR A 598 -18.81 4.95 21.81
C TYR A 598 -19.64 3.94 22.60
N SER A 599 -20.78 4.36 23.15
CA SER A 599 -21.66 3.50 23.94
C SER A 599 -22.30 2.41 23.08
N ILE A 600 -22.73 2.74 21.85
CA ILE A 600 -23.21 1.78 20.86
C ILE A 600 -22.11 0.75 20.57
N PHE A 601 -20.88 1.18 20.29
CA PHE A 601 -19.77 0.26 20.06
C PHE A 601 -19.50 -0.65 21.23
N ILE A 602 -19.47 -0.13 22.47
CA ILE A 602 -19.31 -0.96 23.66
C ILE A 602 -20.44 -1.98 23.79
N MET A 603 -21.70 -1.58 23.57
CA MET A 603 -22.84 -2.47 23.67
C MET A 603 -22.79 -3.60 22.63
N PHE A 604 -22.44 -3.28 21.37
CA PHE A 604 -22.33 -4.29 20.31
C PHE A 604 -21.07 -5.15 20.44
N THR A 605 -19.95 -4.61 20.93
CA THR A 605 -18.69 -5.36 21.03
C THR A 605 -18.54 -6.09 22.37
N LEU A 606 -18.60 -5.39 23.48
CA LEU A 606 -18.42 -5.97 24.80
C LEU A 606 -19.73 -6.53 25.37
N GLY A 607 -20.84 -5.81 25.19
CA GLY A 607 -22.16 -6.22 25.70
C GLY A 607 -22.65 -7.51 25.04
N TYR A 608 -22.67 -7.55 23.71
CA TYR A 608 -23.09 -8.74 22.97
C TYR A 608 -22.16 -9.93 23.22
N TRP A 609 -20.84 -9.69 23.25
CA TRP A 609 -19.88 -10.76 23.50
C TRP A 609 -20.00 -11.32 24.92
N GLY A 610 -20.19 -10.47 25.93
CA GLY A 610 -20.44 -10.91 27.30
C GLY A 610 -21.72 -11.74 27.42
N TRP A 611 -22.80 -11.34 26.75
CA TRP A 611 -24.06 -12.08 26.76
C TRP A 611 -23.96 -13.44 26.05
N LYS A 612 -23.44 -13.45 24.81
CA LYS A 612 -23.47 -14.61 23.91
C LYS A 612 -22.12 -15.31 23.79
N TYR A 613 -21.24 -15.17 24.79
CA TYR A 613 -19.87 -15.68 24.76
C TYR A 613 -19.78 -17.14 24.29
N SER A 614 -20.60 -18.04 24.86
CA SER A 614 -20.56 -19.47 24.54
C SER A 614 -21.00 -19.78 23.10
N ASP A 615 -22.03 -19.08 22.59
CA ASP A 615 -22.55 -19.26 21.24
C ASP A 615 -21.58 -18.71 20.20
N ILE A 616 -21.05 -17.51 20.41
CA ILE A 616 -20.00 -16.91 19.58
C ILE A 616 -18.80 -17.83 19.52
N TRP A 617 -18.32 -18.27 20.69
CA TRP A 617 -17.18 -19.17 20.78
C TRP A 617 -17.44 -20.48 20.04
N ARG A 618 -18.66 -21.03 20.03
CA ARG A 618 -19.00 -22.23 19.27
C ARG A 618 -18.96 -21.97 17.75
N ARG A 619 -19.51 -20.84 17.30
CA ARG A 619 -19.60 -20.44 15.88
C ARG A 619 -18.26 -20.04 15.26
N THR A 620 -17.25 -19.67 16.04
CA THR A 620 -15.94 -19.27 15.51
C THR A 620 -15.26 -20.43 14.77
N ASN A 621 -15.30 -20.42 13.44
CA ASN A 621 -14.59 -21.39 12.62
C ASN A 621 -13.13 -20.97 12.44
N LEU A 622 -12.21 -21.79 12.95
CA LEU A 622 -10.76 -21.59 12.82
C LEU A 622 -10.13 -22.48 11.74
N CYS A 623 -10.91 -23.42 11.17
CA CYS A 623 -10.39 -24.44 10.26
C CYS A 623 -10.57 -23.99 8.82
N PHE A 624 -9.51 -23.41 8.26
CA PHE A 624 -9.52 -22.92 6.88
C PHE A 624 -9.64 -24.05 5.85
N SER A 625 -8.99 -25.18 6.11
CA SER A 625 -9.10 -26.41 5.32
C SER A 625 -10.46 -27.11 5.45
N GLY A 626 -11.39 -26.56 6.24
CA GLY A 626 -12.65 -27.22 6.55
C GLY A 626 -12.51 -28.27 7.66
N THR A 627 -13.62 -28.92 7.98
CA THR A 627 -13.74 -29.87 9.10
C THR A 627 -13.86 -31.32 8.64
N ASP A 628 -13.86 -31.58 7.33
CA ASP A 628 -14.02 -32.92 6.79
C ASP A 628 -12.65 -33.50 6.41
N PRO A 629 -12.12 -34.48 7.17
CA PRO A 629 -10.83 -35.11 6.86
C PRO A 629 -10.88 -35.90 5.56
N SER A 630 -12.06 -36.35 5.12
CA SER A 630 -12.21 -37.09 3.87
C SER A 630 -11.91 -36.23 2.63
N LEU A 631 -11.82 -34.91 2.76
CA LEU A 631 -11.41 -34.09 1.62
C LEU A 631 -9.93 -34.26 1.29
N PHE A 632 -9.07 -34.65 2.24
CA PHE A 632 -7.60 -34.60 2.11
C PHE A 632 -6.89 -35.95 2.10
N PHE A 633 -7.63 -37.07 2.13
CA PHE A 633 -7.01 -38.41 2.17
C PHE A 633 -6.02 -38.65 1.03
N THR A 634 -6.24 -38.05 -0.15
CA THR A 634 -5.35 -38.23 -1.30
C THR A 634 -3.98 -37.61 -1.02
N ALA A 635 -3.94 -36.45 -0.36
CA ALA A 635 -2.70 -35.76 -0.05
C ALA A 635 -1.93 -36.48 1.07
N GLU A 636 -2.64 -37.01 2.07
CA GLU A 636 -2.07 -37.82 3.16
C GLU A 636 -1.50 -39.14 2.64
N ASP A 637 -2.27 -39.87 1.82
CA ASP A 637 -1.81 -41.11 1.19
C ASP A 637 -0.60 -40.83 0.29
N ALA A 638 -0.64 -39.75 -0.49
CA ALA A 638 0.48 -39.34 -1.34
C ALA A 638 1.75 -38.99 -0.52
N GLU A 639 1.62 -38.29 0.61
CA GLU A 639 2.74 -37.99 1.50
C GLU A 639 3.41 -39.27 2.03
N SER A 640 2.62 -40.29 2.36
CA SER A 640 3.12 -41.59 2.82
C SER A 640 3.91 -42.35 1.74
N VAL A 641 3.54 -42.17 0.47
CA VAL A 641 4.24 -42.77 -0.68
C VAL A 641 5.52 -41.97 -0.99
N PHE A 642 5.41 -40.65 -1.11
CA PHE A 642 6.56 -39.80 -1.47
C PHE A 642 7.67 -39.83 -0.42
N SER A 643 7.32 -39.82 0.87
CA SER A 643 8.30 -39.89 1.96
C SER A 643 9.19 -41.14 1.89
N LYS A 644 8.67 -42.27 1.38
CA LYS A 644 9.42 -43.52 1.21
C LYS A 644 10.12 -43.61 -0.15
N ALA A 645 9.55 -42.99 -1.18
CA ALA A 645 9.97 -43.18 -2.57
C ALA A 645 10.97 -42.14 -3.08
N VAL A 646 11.01 -40.93 -2.51
CA VAL A 646 11.88 -39.82 -2.94
C VAL A 646 13.29 -40.00 -2.36
N ASN A 647 14.11 -40.83 -3.02
CA ASN A 647 15.49 -41.12 -2.60
C ASN A 647 16.55 -40.47 -3.48
N HIS A 648 16.17 -39.97 -4.65
CA HIS A 648 17.03 -39.28 -5.62
C HIS A 648 16.42 -37.91 -5.99
N PRO A 649 17.20 -37.02 -6.64
CA PRO A 649 16.65 -35.80 -7.23
C PRO A 649 15.45 -36.11 -8.13
N SER A 650 14.30 -35.50 -7.84
CA SER A 650 13.01 -35.96 -8.35
C SER A 650 12.20 -34.83 -9.00
N VAL A 651 11.43 -35.19 -10.03
CA VAL A 651 10.55 -34.29 -10.78
C VAL A 651 9.09 -34.74 -10.67
N LEU A 652 8.23 -33.86 -10.18
CA LEU A 652 6.79 -34.10 -10.13
C LEU A 652 6.10 -33.57 -11.38
N TRP A 653 5.32 -34.43 -12.02
CA TRP A 653 4.33 -34.06 -13.02
C TRP A 653 2.92 -34.33 -12.49
N ASN A 654 2.34 -33.29 -11.87
CA ASN A 654 0.99 -33.33 -11.35
C ASN A 654 -0.04 -33.16 -12.50
N LEU A 655 -0.68 -34.27 -12.88
CA LEU A 655 -1.69 -34.39 -13.94
C LEU A 655 -3.13 -34.26 -13.42
N LEU A 656 -3.32 -34.07 -12.11
CA LEU A 656 -4.65 -33.85 -11.55
C LEU A 656 -5.33 -32.65 -12.23
N PRO A 657 -6.66 -32.70 -12.46
CA PRO A 657 -7.42 -31.58 -12.97
C PRO A 657 -7.13 -30.29 -12.18
N LEU A 658 -7.15 -29.12 -12.85
CA LEU A 658 -6.92 -27.83 -12.17
C LEU A 658 -7.95 -27.56 -11.06
N GLU A 659 -9.16 -28.11 -11.21
CA GLU A 659 -10.27 -28.02 -10.26
C GLU A 659 -10.18 -29.03 -9.12
N HIS A 660 -9.23 -29.98 -9.18
CA HIS A 660 -9.11 -31.02 -8.18
C HIS A 660 -8.63 -30.44 -6.84
N HIS A 661 -9.44 -30.58 -5.80
CA HIS A 661 -9.20 -29.98 -4.49
C HIS A 661 -7.84 -30.32 -3.87
N ASN A 662 -7.38 -31.57 -4.02
CA ASN A 662 -6.08 -32.03 -3.47
C ASN A 662 -4.86 -31.75 -4.35
N ARG A 663 -5.01 -31.10 -5.51
CA ARG A 663 -3.88 -30.81 -6.40
C ARG A 663 -2.75 -30.02 -5.71
N PRO A 664 -3.01 -28.87 -5.06
CA PRO A 664 -1.96 -28.13 -4.32
C PRO A 664 -1.36 -28.95 -3.19
N ASP A 665 -2.20 -29.70 -2.48
CA ASP A 665 -1.83 -30.45 -1.29
C ASP A 665 -0.88 -31.60 -1.63
N VAL A 666 -1.15 -32.33 -2.73
CA VAL A 666 -0.26 -33.37 -3.28
C VAL A 666 1.09 -32.78 -3.69
N THR A 667 1.09 -31.60 -4.31
CA THR A 667 2.33 -30.89 -4.64
C THR A 667 3.12 -30.57 -3.37
N LEU A 668 2.45 -30.05 -2.32
CA LEU A 668 3.08 -29.76 -1.04
C LEU A 668 3.67 -31.02 -0.41
N SER A 669 2.93 -32.14 -0.38
CA SER A 669 3.42 -33.44 0.11
C SER A 669 4.72 -33.88 -0.57
N PHE A 670 4.83 -33.65 -1.88
CA PHE A 670 6.03 -33.97 -2.64
C PHE A 670 7.25 -33.11 -2.23
N TYR A 671 7.07 -31.79 -2.10
CA TYR A 671 8.15 -30.91 -1.64
C TYR A 671 8.56 -31.19 -0.18
N ARG A 672 7.61 -31.55 0.69
CA ARG A 672 7.91 -32.00 2.06
C ARG A 672 8.80 -33.24 2.05
N ALA A 673 8.46 -34.25 1.25
CA ALA A 673 9.27 -35.45 1.13
C ALA A 673 10.70 -35.16 0.66
N GLY A 674 10.86 -34.28 -0.35
CA GLY A 674 12.18 -33.81 -0.80
C GLY A 674 12.98 -33.12 0.32
N PHE A 675 12.35 -32.22 1.07
CA PHE A 675 12.99 -31.50 2.17
C PHE A 675 13.51 -32.47 3.25
N TYR A 676 12.67 -33.40 3.70
CA TYR A 676 12.99 -34.40 4.72
C TYR A 676 14.09 -35.36 4.27
N ASN A 677 13.98 -35.90 3.04
CA ASN A 677 14.93 -36.86 2.49
C ASN A 677 16.22 -36.19 1.97
N ARG A 678 16.32 -34.86 2.07
CA ARG A 678 17.44 -34.04 1.59
C ARG A 678 17.71 -34.21 0.09
N GLN A 679 16.67 -34.39 -0.69
CA GLN A 679 16.73 -34.52 -2.15
C GLN A 679 16.15 -33.29 -2.84
N GLU A 680 16.66 -32.97 -4.03
CA GLU A 680 16.11 -31.88 -4.86
C GLU A 680 14.73 -32.31 -5.38
N ALA A 681 13.66 -31.66 -4.90
CA ALA A 681 12.31 -31.85 -5.40
C ALA A 681 11.90 -30.63 -6.26
N ARG A 682 11.42 -30.89 -7.47
CA ARG A 682 10.88 -29.83 -8.33
C ARG A 682 9.67 -30.28 -9.13
N GLU A 683 8.81 -29.33 -9.50
CA GLU A 683 7.80 -29.57 -10.52
C GLU A 683 8.40 -29.55 -11.94
N LYS A 684 7.72 -30.26 -12.83
CA LYS A 684 8.00 -30.28 -14.28
C LYS A 684 7.85 -28.87 -14.87
N ASN A 685 8.85 -28.43 -15.63
CA ASN A 685 8.78 -27.17 -16.35
C ASN A 685 7.83 -27.25 -17.55
N LYS A 686 7.10 -26.17 -17.87
CA LYS A 686 6.16 -26.13 -19.02
C LYS A 686 6.80 -26.48 -20.37
N LYS A 687 8.11 -26.25 -20.53
CA LYS A 687 8.85 -26.53 -21.77
C LYS A 687 9.41 -27.96 -21.83
N GLU A 688 9.41 -28.69 -20.71
CA GLU A 688 9.92 -30.06 -20.67
C GLU A 688 8.90 -31.01 -21.30
N LYS A 689 9.32 -31.71 -22.35
CA LYS A 689 8.56 -32.84 -22.89
C LYS A 689 8.88 -34.08 -22.08
N PHE A 690 7.85 -34.88 -21.83
CA PHE A 690 8.03 -36.18 -21.19
C PHE A 690 8.56 -37.16 -22.25
N ASP A 691 9.67 -37.81 -21.94
CA ASP A 691 10.31 -38.79 -22.80
C ASP A 691 10.95 -39.87 -21.91
N LEU A 692 10.38 -41.07 -21.95
CA LEU A 692 10.80 -42.20 -21.11
C LEU A 692 12.29 -42.56 -21.27
N GLN A 693 12.82 -42.52 -22.50
CA GLN A 693 14.21 -42.91 -22.75
C GLN A 693 15.17 -41.86 -22.18
N LYS A 694 14.81 -40.59 -22.35
CA LYS A 694 15.56 -39.47 -21.79
C LYS A 694 15.50 -39.45 -20.26
N ILE A 695 14.37 -39.83 -19.67
CA ILE A 695 14.20 -39.86 -18.21
C ILE A 695 15.07 -40.94 -17.59
N ARG A 696 15.08 -42.15 -18.16
CA ARG A 696 15.92 -43.27 -17.71
C ARG A 696 17.42 -42.97 -17.72
N THR A 697 17.84 -41.93 -18.44
CA THR A 697 19.24 -41.49 -18.55
C THR A 697 19.51 -40.14 -17.87
N SER A 698 18.49 -39.52 -17.25
CA SER A 698 18.55 -38.14 -16.75
C SER A 698 19.11 -37.99 -15.34
N GLY A 699 19.35 -39.09 -14.62
CA GLY A 699 19.78 -39.09 -13.22
C GLY A 699 18.70 -38.58 -12.25
N ARG A 700 17.43 -38.47 -12.69
CA ARG A 700 16.31 -37.95 -11.91
C ARG A 700 15.09 -38.84 -12.00
N ASP A 701 14.49 -39.11 -10.85
CA ASP A 701 13.24 -39.87 -10.79
C ASP A 701 12.05 -38.98 -11.18
N TRP A 702 11.07 -39.55 -11.87
CA TRP A 702 9.87 -38.83 -12.27
C TRP A 702 8.64 -39.41 -11.57
N PHE A 703 7.86 -38.55 -10.95
CA PHE A 703 6.60 -38.90 -10.30
C PHE A 703 5.45 -38.31 -11.10
N LEU A 704 4.53 -39.15 -11.55
CA LEU A 704 3.33 -38.74 -12.27
C LEU A 704 2.12 -39.01 -11.38
N VAL A 705 1.28 -38.00 -11.16
CA VAL A 705 0.09 -38.13 -10.33
C VAL A 705 -1.14 -37.79 -11.13
N SER A 706 -2.11 -38.68 -11.19
CA SER A 706 -3.37 -38.48 -11.91
C SER A 706 -4.55 -39.02 -11.12
N ASP A 707 -5.77 -38.67 -11.54
CA ASP A 707 -7.02 -39.14 -10.96
C ASP A 707 -7.21 -40.66 -11.11
N ARG A 708 -6.74 -41.20 -12.24
CA ARG A 708 -6.82 -42.63 -12.61
C ARG A 708 -5.47 -43.13 -13.11
N CYS A 709 -5.17 -44.41 -12.88
CA CYS A 709 -3.94 -45.00 -13.42
C CYS A 709 -3.98 -45.10 -14.97
N ASP A 710 -5.16 -45.30 -15.55
CA ASP A 710 -5.35 -45.38 -17.01
C ASP A 710 -4.97 -44.10 -17.73
N THR A 711 -5.22 -42.92 -17.12
CA THR A 711 -4.88 -41.63 -17.73
C THR A 711 -3.37 -41.42 -17.79
N ILE A 712 -2.62 -41.99 -16.84
CA ILE A 712 -1.15 -42.05 -16.87
C ILE A 712 -0.69 -43.02 -17.96
N GLY A 713 -1.24 -44.25 -17.99
CA GLY A 713 -0.90 -45.27 -18.98
C GLY A 713 -1.09 -44.77 -20.42
N ASN A 714 -2.25 -44.17 -20.71
CA ASN A 714 -2.57 -43.62 -22.03
C ASN A 714 -1.63 -42.48 -22.46
N ARG A 715 -1.17 -41.63 -21.52
CA ARG A 715 -0.24 -40.53 -21.84
C ARG A 715 1.18 -41.00 -22.10
N ILE A 716 1.56 -42.14 -21.54
CA ILE A 716 2.91 -42.72 -21.63
C ILE A 716 2.99 -43.82 -22.70
N GLY A 717 1.84 -44.26 -23.22
CA GLY A 717 1.75 -45.33 -24.22
C GLY A 717 1.83 -46.74 -23.62
N ILE A 718 1.48 -46.90 -22.34
CA ILE A 718 1.39 -48.21 -21.67
C ILE A 718 -0.06 -48.72 -21.79
N PRO A 719 -0.31 -49.89 -22.41
CA PRO A 719 -1.64 -50.47 -22.51
C PRO A 719 -2.27 -50.72 -21.14
N SER A 720 -3.58 -50.52 -21.00
CA SER A 720 -4.33 -50.71 -19.74
C SER A 720 -4.12 -52.10 -19.11
N GLU A 721 -3.93 -53.13 -19.92
CA GLU A 721 -3.68 -54.53 -19.49
C GLU A 721 -2.31 -54.75 -18.81
N GLN A 722 -1.40 -53.77 -18.90
CA GLN A 722 -0.08 -53.78 -18.26
C GLN A 722 -0.02 -52.83 -17.05
N ILE A 723 -1.07 -52.06 -16.78
CA ILE A 723 -1.17 -51.18 -15.61
C ILE A 723 -1.30 -52.06 -14.36
N GLY A 724 -0.39 -51.88 -13.39
CA GLY A 724 -0.29 -52.75 -12.21
C GLY A 724 0.57 -54.01 -12.40
N LYS A 725 1.08 -54.28 -13.61
CA LYS A 725 2.16 -55.26 -13.83
C LYS A 725 3.50 -54.51 -13.78
N SER A 726 4.50 -55.09 -13.11
CA SER A 726 5.82 -54.47 -12.90
C SER A 726 6.59 -54.32 -14.22
N VAL A 727 6.38 -53.20 -14.92
CA VAL A 727 7.28 -52.79 -16.01
C VAL A 727 8.62 -52.41 -15.34
N PRO A 728 9.78 -52.91 -15.82
CA PRO A 728 11.06 -52.64 -15.18
C PRO A 728 11.36 -51.14 -15.08
N GLY A 729 11.69 -50.68 -13.86
CA GLY A 729 12.01 -49.28 -13.55
C GLY A 729 10.78 -48.37 -13.41
N THR A 730 9.58 -48.93 -13.24
CA THR A 730 8.38 -48.16 -12.87
C THR A 730 7.67 -48.79 -11.69
N ASP A 731 7.21 -47.96 -10.75
CA ASP A 731 6.47 -48.40 -9.57
C ASP A 731 5.11 -47.71 -9.49
N TRP A 732 4.05 -48.51 -9.45
CA TRP A 732 2.66 -48.05 -9.44
C TRP A 732 2.12 -48.08 -8.03
N ASN A 733 1.77 -46.91 -7.51
CA ASN A 733 1.23 -46.73 -6.17
C ASN A 733 -0.21 -46.19 -6.29
N PRO A 734 -1.22 -47.07 -6.39
CA PRO A 734 -2.62 -46.65 -6.34
C PRO A 734 -2.93 -46.15 -4.94
N ILE A 735 -3.48 -44.94 -4.85
CA ILE A 735 -3.89 -44.30 -3.59
C ILE A 735 -5.38 -43.97 -3.66
N ARG A 736 -5.98 -43.59 -2.53
CA ARG A 736 -7.39 -43.21 -2.57
C ARG A 736 -7.54 -41.93 -3.40
N GLY A 737 -8.41 -41.98 -4.40
CA GLY A 737 -8.76 -40.85 -5.27
C GLY A 737 -7.69 -40.40 -6.27
N ALA A 738 -6.54 -41.09 -6.35
CA ALA A 738 -5.50 -40.80 -7.33
C ALA A 738 -4.58 -42.01 -7.56
N CYS A 739 -3.66 -41.88 -8.51
CA CYS A 739 -2.63 -42.87 -8.80
C CYS A 739 -1.29 -42.19 -8.96
N ILE A 740 -0.26 -42.73 -8.30
CA ILE A 740 1.12 -42.23 -8.39
C ILE A 740 1.96 -43.27 -9.14
N LEU A 741 2.61 -42.82 -10.21
CA LEU A 741 3.61 -43.60 -10.94
C LEU A 741 5.00 -43.02 -10.66
N LYS A 742 5.91 -43.81 -10.10
CA LYS A 742 7.34 -43.50 -10.07
C LYS A 742 8.01 -44.11 -11.30
N VAL A 743 8.81 -43.32 -11.99
CA VAL A 743 9.69 -43.75 -13.08
C VAL A 743 11.12 -43.51 -12.63
N GLU A 744 11.88 -44.57 -12.45
CA GLU A 744 13.24 -44.51 -11.93
C GLU A 744 14.23 -44.14 -13.03
N SER A 745 15.18 -43.26 -12.71
CA SER A 745 16.41 -43.15 -13.49
C SER A 745 17.26 -44.37 -13.24
N LYS A 746 17.90 -44.91 -14.29
CA LYS A 746 18.97 -45.89 -14.10
C LYS A 746 20.22 -45.25 -13.51
#